data_AF-A0A819G881-F1
#
_entry.id   AF-A0A819G881-F1
#
_cell.length_a   1.000
_cell.length_b   1.000
_cell.length_c   1.000
_cell.angle_alpha   90.00
_cell.angle_beta   90.00
_cell.angle_gamma   90.00
#
_symmetry.space_group_name_H-M   'P 1'
#
loop_
_entity.id
_entity.type
_entity.pdbx_description
1 polymer ?
#
loop_
_entity_poly.entity_id
_entity_poly.type
_entity_poly.pdbx_seq_one_letter_code
_entity_poly.pdbx_strand_id
1 'polypeptide(L)'
;MSYSLRFYLYSSIIKQIRPSFSLTRWNSTTTPTAASPRKITTHYTIYPRDKDERWKDINMERYAEEYDVVIVGGGPAGLSAAIKLRQLATQQNKEIRVCVVEKASTIGAHTLSGACLEPRALNELIPDWKDKGAPLTNPVTKDRFYFLTKTSAIPIPIIKGLPMYNHGNYLVRLGKFVAWLGEQAEAAGVEMYPATAASEILYHDDGSVKGIATNDVGIAKDGSPKDSFARGMELHAKYTIFTEGCHGHLAKQLYKKFDLRKNCAPQTYGIGLKEMWEVDKSKHEPGLVVHTAGWPMNTQTYGGSFLYHIVDNDQPLILIGYVVGLDYKNPYLNPYLEFQRFKTHPKIRSYLENGKRIGYGARALNEGGYQVYQKNKSIRNISFINFVYFILLAIPKLSFPGGCLAGCSPGFLNVPKIKGTHTAMKSGMIAAESIFDLLIKSTNENKTKGIEPNDYDNRIRNSWIWKELYSVRNVRPAFNTSLGVFGGIFYAAVHFILRGKEPFTLKHKEPDHAQLKKAKDCKPIEYPKSDNVITFDLLSSVALTSTNHDSDEPPHLTLKDDSIPTKINLAIYDGPEQRFCPAGVYEFVENESGQRQLQINAQNCIHCKTCDIKDPTQNINWVTPQGGEGPAYNGIKPKNSSMSEKSSISKTGKYQNGTIHNDGTQTAAGAAAAASSSFVQSYPSDTSNSDAAFLEAYECAKLNRDWHKVCSALSGHPEWLTRVPEGRQWTMLHQIVFSGHAKHLDEALGFEINNNDFRLLYKARDGKTVRDVATERAHIHPGMLRYIERLVSIDQLLTNAKERKWELVKQTITIQPDIVNEKPPYRRFYLAHHLAFVGELNIFKELSKICKFKLDLLAGNKTVAQIAREHNKIPFAEYVESLQPQTQTNETNDDTNDDEQSSTDMPGVKHYSPGFYDDPCISFIPANLNLNNIFPLSNHSSSYSNNYNHYQQHTTHSHPSVTNDHHFATHSLYQGENPTAMATPTPKTTYNSYNQTNNNQLTKKPTHQTPYPTTSSMPMPTTMNTQQSSTYGNNDNKKLSKLKSKTSEMMNNDQNAYEETAQKNIKNITEQNLLNSITCCITKAVLRDPGKRLIIKIYD
;
A
#
# COMPACT_ATOMS: atom_id res chain seq x y z
N MET A 1 -18.36 -66.78 -19.81
CA MET A 1 -16.94 -66.61 -20.20
C MET A 1 -16.39 -65.34 -19.56
N SER A 2 -15.15 -65.23 -19.08
CA SER A 2 -14.26 -66.21 -18.42
C SER A 2 -13.11 -65.43 -17.77
N TYR A 3 -13.03 -65.43 -16.43
CA TYR A 3 -11.92 -65.07 -15.51
C TYR A 3 -11.02 -63.82 -15.78
N SER A 4 -10.61 -62.93 -14.86
CA SER A 4 -10.64 -62.79 -13.37
C SER A 4 -9.25 -62.83 -12.68
N LEU A 5 -8.71 -61.64 -12.41
CA LEU A 5 -8.02 -61.22 -11.15
C LEU A 5 -6.59 -61.73 -10.77
N ARG A 6 -5.88 -60.85 -10.01
CA ARG A 6 -4.90 -61.11 -8.90
C ARG A 6 -3.48 -61.65 -9.29
N PHE A 7 -2.38 -61.45 -8.52
CA PHE A 7 -2.13 -60.77 -7.21
C PHE A 7 -0.60 -60.52 -6.92
N TYR A 8 -0.31 -59.78 -5.83
CA TYR A 8 0.93 -59.57 -5.00
C TYR A 8 2.33 -59.34 -5.66
N LEU A 9 3.37 -58.61 -5.16
CA LEU A 9 3.89 -57.98 -3.89
C LEU A 9 5.09 -58.71 -3.22
N TYR A 10 5.93 -57.95 -2.48
CA TYR A 10 7.05 -58.29 -1.54
C TYR A 10 8.54 -58.30 -1.97
N SER A 11 9.24 -57.20 -1.60
CA SER A 11 10.45 -57.09 -0.72
C SER A 11 11.88 -57.63 -1.05
N SER A 12 12.84 -56.67 -1.12
CA SER A 12 13.96 -56.45 -0.15
C SER A 12 15.27 -57.29 -0.07
N ILE A 13 16.39 -56.52 0.02
CA ILE A 13 17.62 -56.70 0.86
C ILE A 13 18.85 -57.49 0.31
N ILE A 14 20.05 -57.12 0.81
CA ILE A 14 21.46 -57.55 0.52
C ILE A 14 22.05 -57.01 -0.81
N LYS A 15 23.18 -56.28 -0.95
CA LYS A 15 24.50 -55.99 -0.28
C LYS A 15 25.73 -56.68 -0.90
N GLN A 16 26.64 -55.85 -1.46
CA GLN A 16 28.12 -55.90 -1.47
C GLN A 16 28.88 -57.21 -1.82
N ILE A 17 29.92 -57.12 -2.68
CA ILE A 17 31.36 -57.38 -2.31
C ILE A 17 32.35 -57.26 -3.51
N ARG A 18 33.41 -56.44 -3.33
CA ARG A 18 34.78 -56.46 -3.94
C ARG A 18 34.97 -56.38 -5.49
N PRO A 19 36.22 -56.14 -5.97
CA PRO A 19 37.42 -55.63 -5.29
C PRO A 19 37.97 -54.31 -5.87
N SER A 20 38.91 -53.69 -5.17
CA SER A 20 39.71 -52.55 -5.62
C SER A 20 41.08 -52.97 -6.16
N PHE A 21 41.62 -52.19 -7.10
CA PHE A 21 43.06 -52.07 -7.35
C PHE A 21 43.37 -50.60 -7.64
N SER A 22 44.46 -50.08 -7.09
CA SER A 22 44.93 -48.71 -7.32
C SER A 22 46.09 -48.69 -8.31
N LEU A 23 46.20 -47.58 -9.05
CA LEU A 23 47.45 -47.20 -9.71
C LEU A 23 47.55 -45.68 -9.73
N THR A 24 48.40 -45.15 -8.85
CA THR A 24 48.55 -43.71 -8.63
C THR A 24 49.37 -43.09 -9.76
N ARG A 25 48.83 -42.04 -10.40
CA ARG A 25 49.67 -41.10 -11.14
C ARG A 25 49.16 -39.67 -10.96
N TRP A 26 49.90 -38.90 -10.16
CA TRP A 26 49.74 -37.44 -10.16
C TRP A 26 50.10 -36.90 -11.54
N ASN A 27 49.32 -35.92 -12.00
CA ASN A 27 49.76 -34.88 -12.92
C ASN A 27 48.95 -33.64 -12.60
N SER A 28 49.64 -32.56 -12.22
CA SER A 28 49.03 -31.29 -11.86
C SER A 28 48.73 -30.46 -13.10
N THR A 29 47.46 -30.39 -13.49
CA THR A 29 46.95 -29.38 -14.41
C THR A 29 45.74 -28.70 -13.79
N THR A 30 45.94 -27.48 -13.30
CA THR A 30 44.87 -26.59 -12.84
C THR A 30 44.07 -26.09 -14.04
N THR A 31 43.15 -26.90 -14.54
CA THR A 31 42.05 -26.40 -15.37
C THR A 31 41.34 -25.30 -14.58
N PRO A 32 41.12 -24.10 -15.16
CA PRO A 32 40.25 -23.11 -14.54
C PRO A 32 38.88 -23.75 -14.29
N THR A 33 38.42 -23.76 -13.04
CA THR A 33 37.07 -24.20 -12.73
C THR A 33 36.09 -23.27 -13.44
N ALA A 34 35.42 -23.77 -14.47
CA ALA A 34 34.38 -23.02 -15.17
C ALA A 34 33.41 -22.44 -14.13
N ALA A 35 33.22 -21.12 -14.16
CA ALA A 35 32.44 -20.42 -13.15
C ALA A 35 31.05 -21.05 -13.08
N SER A 36 30.65 -21.47 -11.88
CA SER A 36 29.31 -22.05 -11.66
C SER A 36 28.27 -21.05 -12.18
N PRO A 37 27.33 -21.47 -13.05
CA PRO A 37 26.36 -20.57 -13.64
C PRO A 37 25.62 -19.83 -12.52
N ARG A 38 25.67 -18.50 -12.55
CA ARG A 38 25.09 -17.65 -11.49
C ARG A 38 23.64 -18.07 -11.26
N LYS A 39 23.34 -18.56 -10.05
CA LYS A 39 21.97 -18.85 -9.62
C LYS A 39 21.15 -17.56 -9.71
N ILE A 40 19.97 -17.66 -10.31
CA ILE A 40 19.04 -16.54 -10.46
C ILE A 40 18.18 -16.45 -9.20
N THR A 41 17.77 -17.62 -8.68
CA THR A 41 17.00 -17.71 -7.43
C THR A 41 17.92 -18.05 -6.25
N THR A 42 17.85 -17.22 -5.22
CA THR A 42 18.62 -17.33 -3.97
C THR A 42 17.75 -17.11 -2.73
N HIS A 43 16.47 -16.77 -2.92
CA HIS A 43 15.54 -16.40 -1.86
C HIS A 43 15.16 -17.59 -0.96
N TYR A 44 15.04 -17.33 0.34
CA TYR A 44 14.87 -18.34 1.40
C TYR A 44 13.59 -19.19 1.32
N THR A 45 12.63 -18.81 0.48
CA THR A 45 11.39 -19.56 0.22
C THR A 45 11.56 -20.67 -0.82
N ILE A 46 12.69 -20.69 -1.55
CA ILE A 46 13.07 -21.76 -2.50
C ILE A 46 14.30 -22.51 -1.99
N TYR A 47 15.24 -21.81 -1.33
CA TYR A 47 16.43 -22.38 -0.70
C TYR A 47 16.36 -22.16 0.83
N PRO A 48 15.80 -23.10 1.61
CA PRO A 48 15.58 -22.91 3.04
C PRO A 48 16.88 -22.73 3.82
N ARG A 49 16.93 -21.69 4.66
CA ARG A 49 18.14 -21.25 5.40
C ARG A 49 18.61 -22.26 6.44
N ASP A 50 17.71 -23.09 6.96
CA ASP A 50 18.00 -24.25 7.81
C ASP A 50 18.88 -25.32 7.14
N LYS A 51 19.17 -25.18 5.83
CA LYS A 51 19.98 -26.12 5.02
C LYS A 51 21.18 -25.45 4.35
N ASP A 52 21.52 -24.24 4.80
CA ASP A 52 22.58 -23.42 4.24
C ASP A 52 23.61 -23.13 5.34
N GLU A 53 24.85 -23.62 5.16
CA GLU A 53 25.90 -23.52 6.18
C GLU A 53 26.26 -22.07 6.54
N ARG A 54 25.92 -21.10 5.68
CA ARG A 54 26.08 -19.65 5.93
C ARG A 54 25.17 -19.12 7.04
N TRP A 55 24.16 -19.90 7.45
CA TRP A 55 23.15 -19.53 8.44
C TRP A 55 23.28 -20.27 9.78
N LYS A 56 24.22 -21.23 9.89
CA LYS A 56 24.29 -22.20 11.00
C LYS A 56 24.44 -21.57 12.39
N ASP A 57 25.10 -20.41 12.48
CA ASP A 57 25.40 -19.70 13.74
C ASP A 57 24.47 -18.49 13.99
N ILE A 58 23.49 -18.25 13.12
CA ILE A 58 22.57 -17.10 13.18
C ILE A 58 21.37 -17.44 14.09
N ASN A 59 21.06 -16.59 15.08
CA ASN A 59 19.82 -16.74 15.82
C ASN A 59 18.61 -16.46 14.92
N MET A 60 17.70 -17.43 14.84
CA MET A 60 16.49 -17.40 14.01
C MET A 60 15.20 -17.20 14.82
N GLU A 61 15.30 -16.95 16.13
CA GLU A 61 14.18 -16.50 16.97
C GLU A 61 13.54 -15.21 16.41
N ARG A 62 12.27 -14.99 16.75
CA ARG A 62 11.50 -13.79 16.40
C ARG A 62 10.87 -13.24 17.68
N TYR A 63 10.88 -11.93 17.87
CA TYR A 63 9.98 -11.29 18.83
C TYR A 63 8.53 -11.49 18.40
N ALA A 64 7.60 -11.54 19.35
CA ALA A 64 6.19 -11.80 19.10
C ALA A 64 5.29 -10.80 19.83
N GLU A 65 4.24 -10.33 19.14
CA GLU A 65 3.21 -9.42 19.65
C GLU A 65 1.81 -10.05 19.46
N GLU A 66 0.92 -9.89 20.45
CA GLU A 66 -0.44 -10.43 20.42
C GLU A 66 -1.52 -9.39 20.11
N TYR A 67 -2.49 -9.78 19.28
CA TYR A 67 -3.62 -8.97 18.84
C TYR A 67 -4.94 -9.77 18.85
N ASP A 68 -6.09 -9.07 18.85
CA ASP A 68 -7.37 -9.71 18.54
C ASP A 68 -7.49 -9.97 17.04
N VAL A 69 -7.12 -8.97 16.23
CA VAL A 69 -7.18 -9.05 14.76
C VAL A 69 -5.93 -8.45 14.11
N VAL A 70 -5.29 -9.23 13.23
CA VAL A 70 -4.26 -8.74 12.30
C VAL A 70 -4.83 -8.66 10.90
N ILE A 71 -4.55 -7.57 10.19
CA ILE A 71 -5.07 -7.28 8.85
C ILE A 71 -3.90 -7.09 7.89
N VAL A 72 -3.83 -7.92 6.85
CA VAL A 72 -2.72 -7.94 5.89
C VAL A 72 -3.08 -7.11 4.66
N GLY A 73 -2.51 -5.91 4.56
CA GLY A 73 -2.64 -4.99 3.42
C GLY A 73 -3.57 -3.81 3.73
N GLY A 74 -2.99 -2.60 3.80
CA GLY A 74 -3.64 -1.32 4.05
C GLY A 74 -4.39 -0.75 2.83
N GLY A 75 -5.06 -1.62 2.08
CA GLY A 75 -5.93 -1.23 0.97
C GLY A 75 -7.37 -0.92 1.43
N PRO A 76 -8.27 -0.51 0.51
CA PRO A 76 -9.65 -0.15 0.85
C PRO A 76 -10.43 -1.22 1.62
N ALA A 77 -10.13 -2.50 1.41
CA ALA A 77 -10.76 -3.60 2.17
C ALA A 77 -10.22 -3.70 3.60
N GLY A 78 -8.90 -3.67 3.78
CA GLY A 78 -8.27 -3.81 5.09
C GLY A 78 -8.60 -2.64 6.02
N LEU A 79 -8.48 -1.41 5.51
CA LEU A 79 -8.85 -0.20 6.25
C LEU A 79 -10.35 -0.17 6.58
N SER A 80 -11.23 -0.60 5.67
CA SER A 80 -12.67 -0.71 5.97
C SER A 80 -12.98 -1.77 7.03
N ALA A 81 -12.21 -2.86 7.09
CA ALA A 81 -12.34 -3.85 8.15
C ALA A 81 -11.84 -3.28 9.49
N ALA A 82 -10.68 -2.61 9.51
CA ALA A 82 -10.09 -2.04 10.71
C ALA A 82 -10.98 -0.96 11.34
N ILE A 83 -11.44 0.00 10.54
CA ILE A 83 -12.39 1.05 10.97
C ILE A 83 -13.67 0.41 11.48
N LYS A 84 -14.25 -0.56 10.76
CA LYS A 84 -15.52 -1.18 11.16
C LYS A 84 -15.40 -2.01 12.45
N LEU A 85 -14.28 -2.71 12.66
CA LEU A 85 -13.97 -3.41 13.92
C LEU A 85 -13.96 -2.42 15.09
N ARG A 86 -13.18 -1.34 14.98
CA ARG A 86 -13.06 -0.33 16.04
C ARG A 86 -14.37 0.41 16.29
N GLN A 87 -15.14 0.74 15.25
CA GLN A 87 -16.50 1.29 15.39
C GLN A 87 -17.42 0.37 16.22
N LEU A 88 -17.45 -0.94 15.91
CA LEU A 88 -18.27 -1.91 16.64
C LEU A 88 -17.79 -2.07 18.09
N ALA A 89 -16.48 -2.05 18.31
CA ALA A 89 -15.88 -2.12 19.63
C ALA A 89 -16.28 -0.93 20.52
N THR A 90 -16.14 0.30 20.02
CA THR A 90 -16.61 1.52 20.70
C THR A 90 -18.12 1.49 20.95
N GLN A 91 -18.92 1.04 19.99
CA GLN A 91 -20.38 0.94 20.12
C GLN A 91 -20.85 -0.07 21.18
N GLN A 92 -20.03 -1.07 21.52
CA GLN A 92 -20.35 -2.11 22.52
C GLN A 92 -19.49 -1.99 23.79
N ASN A 93 -18.76 -0.88 23.95
CA ASN A 93 -17.76 -0.66 25.01
C ASN A 93 -16.84 -1.87 25.23
N LYS A 94 -16.24 -2.37 24.14
CA LYS A 94 -15.24 -3.44 24.13
C LYS A 94 -13.89 -2.89 23.72
N GLU A 95 -12.85 -3.35 24.40
CA GLU A 95 -11.48 -3.21 23.94
C GLU A 95 -11.13 -4.37 23.01
N ILE A 96 -10.59 -4.05 21.83
CA ILE A 96 -9.99 -5.01 20.90
C ILE A 96 -8.74 -4.41 20.29
N ARG A 97 -7.65 -5.18 20.24
CA ARG A 97 -6.38 -4.75 19.63
C ARG A 97 -6.35 -5.12 18.15
N VAL A 98 -6.22 -4.13 17.26
CA VAL A 98 -6.33 -4.29 15.81
C VAL A 98 -5.08 -3.74 15.11
N CYS A 99 -4.35 -4.62 14.44
CA CYS A 99 -3.16 -4.29 13.65
C CYS A 99 -3.49 -4.27 12.15
N VAL A 100 -2.92 -3.32 11.40
CA VAL A 100 -2.85 -3.37 9.93
C VAL A 100 -1.40 -3.27 9.48
N VAL A 101 -0.89 -4.32 8.83
CA VAL A 101 0.44 -4.30 8.17
C VAL A 101 0.30 -3.97 6.68
N GLU A 102 1.08 -3.03 6.19
CA GLU A 102 1.16 -2.66 4.76
C GLU A 102 2.62 -2.55 4.33
N LYS A 103 2.95 -3.20 3.21
CA LYS A 103 4.31 -3.21 2.67
C LYS A 103 4.78 -1.86 2.16
N ALA A 104 3.85 -1.02 1.71
CA ALA A 104 4.13 0.29 1.16
C ALA A 104 4.78 1.20 2.21
N SER A 105 5.83 1.94 1.83
CA SER A 105 6.53 2.89 2.69
C SER A 105 5.60 3.91 3.38
N THR A 106 4.48 4.27 2.74
CA THR A 106 3.32 4.90 3.40
C THR A 106 2.00 4.32 2.89
N ILE A 107 0.95 4.42 3.71
CA ILE A 107 -0.40 3.98 3.35
C ILE A 107 -0.85 4.65 2.04
N GLY A 108 -1.31 3.84 1.08
CA GLY A 108 -1.70 4.29 -0.24
C GLY A 108 -0.59 4.33 -1.30
N ALA A 109 0.70 4.28 -0.95
CA ALA A 109 1.78 4.42 -1.96
C ALA A 109 1.82 3.28 -2.99
N HIS A 110 1.42 2.06 -2.63
CA HIS A 110 1.22 0.92 -3.55
C HIS A 110 -0.15 0.88 -4.27
N THR A 111 -1.05 1.85 -4.01
CA THR A 111 -2.42 1.82 -4.53
C THR A 111 -2.51 2.39 -5.94
N LEU A 112 -2.74 1.52 -6.92
CA LEU A 112 -2.96 1.89 -8.32
C LEU A 112 -4.35 1.49 -8.83
N SER A 113 -5.08 2.46 -9.37
CA SER A 113 -6.35 2.29 -10.10
C SER A 113 -6.65 3.53 -10.93
N GLY A 114 -7.47 3.39 -11.99
CA GLY A 114 -8.11 4.53 -12.66
C GLY A 114 -9.14 5.22 -11.75
N ALA A 115 -9.88 4.42 -10.96
CA ALA A 115 -10.77 4.85 -9.87
C ALA A 115 -11.86 5.88 -10.21
N CYS A 116 -12.88 5.40 -10.93
CA CYS A 116 -14.25 5.91 -10.77
C CYS A 116 -14.89 5.15 -9.59
N LEU A 117 -15.02 5.81 -8.44
CA LEU A 117 -15.44 5.27 -7.15
C LEU A 117 -16.95 5.41 -6.97
N GLU A 118 -17.61 4.29 -6.66
CA GLU A 118 -19.03 4.24 -6.30
C GLU A 118 -19.17 4.40 -4.77
N PRO A 119 -19.74 5.52 -4.27
CA PRO A 119 -19.61 5.91 -2.86
C PRO A 119 -20.42 5.05 -1.88
N ARG A 120 -21.21 4.08 -2.37
CA ARG A 120 -22.12 3.25 -1.56
C ARG A 120 -21.49 2.70 -0.28
N ALA A 121 -20.35 2.03 -0.39
CA ALA A 121 -19.70 1.40 0.77
C ALA A 121 -19.04 2.43 1.71
N LEU A 122 -18.64 3.59 1.19
CA LEU A 122 -18.15 4.70 2.02
C LEU A 122 -19.31 5.32 2.82
N ASN A 123 -20.47 5.54 2.19
CA ASN A 123 -21.68 6.01 2.86
C ASN A 123 -22.18 5.03 3.95
N GLU A 124 -21.91 3.72 3.80
CA GLU A 124 -22.23 2.70 4.82
C GLU A 124 -21.19 2.64 5.97
N LEU A 125 -19.98 3.20 5.81
CA LEU A 125 -18.87 3.12 6.78
C LEU A 125 -18.61 4.44 7.51
N ILE A 126 -18.59 5.55 6.78
CA ILE A 126 -18.34 6.92 7.28
C ILE A 126 -19.39 7.82 6.62
N PRO A 127 -20.63 7.90 7.13
CA PRO A 127 -21.71 8.67 6.49
C PRO A 127 -21.39 10.17 6.34
N ASP A 128 -20.57 10.68 7.25
CA ASP A 128 -20.06 12.06 7.40
C ASP A 128 -18.72 12.30 6.66
N TRP A 129 -18.36 11.45 5.68
CA TRP A 129 -17.07 11.52 4.97
C TRP A 129 -16.75 12.88 4.34
N LYS A 130 -17.77 13.67 4.00
CA LYS A 130 -17.61 15.03 3.44
C LYS A 130 -17.04 15.99 4.47
N ASP A 131 -17.63 15.97 5.66
CA ASP A 131 -17.29 16.88 6.76
C ASP A 131 -15.93 16.47 7.37
N LYS A 132 -15.60 15.16 7.29
CA LYS A 132 -14.25 14.62 7.53
C LYS A 132 -13.26 14.79 6.36
N GLY A 133 -13.59 15.60 5.34
CA GLY A 133 -12.64 16.03 4.30
C GLY A 133 -12.17 14.97 3.30
N ALA A 134 -12.93 13.89 3.06
CA ALA A 134 -12.49 12.84 2.13
C ALA A 134 -12.24 13.37 0.70
N PRO A 135 -11.19 12.90 -0.01
CA PRO A 135 -10.75 13.45 -1.30
C PRO A 135 -11.61 13.03 -2.50
N LEU A 136 -12.93 13.20 -2.39
CA LEU A 136 -13.96 12.92 -3.41
C LEU A 136 -14.46 14.23 -4.06
N THR A 137 -13.52 15.08 -4.49
CA THR A 137 -13.80 16.44 -5.01
C THR A 137 -14.33 16.48 -6.44
N ASN A 138 -14.22 15.39 -7.20
CA ASN A 138 -14.55 15.34 -8.62
C ASN A 138 -15.76 14.42 -8.88
N PRO A 139 -17.02 14.90 -8.80
CA PRO A 139 -18.18 14.12 -9.21
C PRO A 139 -18.13 13.83 -10.72
N VAL A 140 -18.63 12.66 -11.15
CA VAL A 140 -18.78 12.37 -12.58
C VAL A 140 -19.91 13.22 -13.16
N THR A 141 -19.58 14.03 -14.16
CA THR A 141 -20.50 14.94 -14.86
C THR A 141 -20.97 14.37 -16.19
N LYS A 142 -20.20 13.48 -16.82
CA LYS A 142 -20.46 13.00 -18.18
C LYS A 142 -19.74 11.69 -18.47
N ASP A 143 -20.45 10.76 -19.12
CA ASP A 143 -19.91 9.47 -19.56
C ASP A 143 -19.82 9.42 -21.10
N ARG A 144 -18.75 8.83 -21.65
CA ARG A 144 -18.57 8.56 -23.09
C ARG A 144 -17.98 7.18 -23.31
N PHE A 145 -18.54 6.39 -24.23
CA PHE A 145 -17.96 5.12 -24.68
C PHE A 145 -17.70 5.17 -26.18
N TYR A 146 -16.54 4.68 -26.63
CA TYR A 146 -16.21 4.56 -28.05
C TYR A 146 -15.73 3.15 -28.42
N PHE A 147 -16.17 2.64 -29.56
CA PHE A 147 -15.49 1.54 -30.25
C PHE A 147 -14.50 2.12 -31.25
N LEU A 148 -13.21 1.79 -31.11
CA LEU A 148 -12.15 2.33 -31.96
C LEU A 148 -11.83 1.40 -33.13
N THR A 149 -11.75 1.99 -34.32
CA THR A 149 -10.96 1.44 -35.44
C THR A 149 -9.55 2.02 -35.38
N LYS A 150 -8.69 1.79 -36.38
CA LYS A 150 -7.36 2.41 -36.45
C LYS A 150 -7.42 3.95 -36.54
N THR A 151 -8.51 4.51 -37.08
CA THR A 151 -8.62 5.92 -37.48
C THR A 151 -9.90 6.62 -36.99
N SER A 152 -10.90 5.87 -36.52
CA SER A 152 -12.23 6.37 -36.20
C SER A 152 -12.71 5.90 -34.83
N ALA A 153 -13.49 6.75 -34.15
CA ALA A 153 -14.11 6.42 -32.87
C ALA A 153 -15.64 6.43 -33.01
N ILE A 154 -16.25 5.25 -33.01
CA ILE A 154 -17.70 5.06 -33.12
C ILE A 154 -18.31 5.23 -31.71
N PRO A 155 -19.18 6.22 -31.45
CA PRO A 155 -19.80 6.39 -30.14
C PRO A 155 -20.79 5.26 -29.85
N ILE A 156 -20.76 4.72 -28.63
CA ILE A 156 -21.80 3.82 -28.12
C ILE A 156 -22.64 4.59 -27.09
N PRO A 157 -23.98 4.62 -27.22
CA PRO A 157 -24.84 5.34 -26.30
C PRO A 157 -24.85 4.69 -24.91
N ILE A 158 -24.56 5.48 -23.88
CA ILE A 158 -24.65 5.06 -22.48
C ILE A 158 -26.01 5.49 -21.94
N ILE A 159 -26.84 4.54 -21.54
CA ILE A 159 -28.15 4.78 -20.93
C ILE A 159 -28.19 4.30 -19.47
N LYS A 160 -29.03 4.94 -18.65
CA LYS A 160 -29.23 4.59 -17.25
C LYS A 160 -29.66 3.13 -17.11
N GLY A 161 -28.86 2.34 -16.40
CA GLY A 161 -29.04 0.89 -16.25
C GLY A 161 -27.95 0.03 -16.91
N LEU A 162 -27.14 0.60 -17.81
CA LEU A 162 -25.87 -0.02 -18.23
C LEU A 162 -24.79 0.17 -17.16
N PRO A 163 -23.84 -0.76 -16.99
CA PRO A 163 -22.81 -0.67 -15.96
C PRO A 163 -21.77 0.45 -16.19
N MET A 164 -21.73 1.00 -17.41
CA MET A 164 -20.88 2.14 -17.79
C MET A 164 -21.49 3.51 -17.42
N TYR A 165 -22.70 3.55 -16.85
CA TYR A 165 -23.34 4.79 -16.40
C TYR A 165 -22.84 5.15 -14.98
N ASN A 166 -22.16 6.29 -14.83
CA ASN A 166 -21.43 6.63 -13.60
C ASN A 166 -21.96 7.86 -12.85
N HIS A 167 -23.13 8.39 -13.20
CA HIS A 167 -23.70 9.53 -12.48
C HIS A 167 -23.95 9.17 -11.00
N GLY A 168 -23.44 10.01 -10.09
CA GLY A 168 -23.42 9.74 -8.64
C GLY A 168 -22.12 9.07 -8.14
N ASN A 169 -21.19 8.72 -9.03
CA ASN A 169 -19.84 8.28 -8.69
C ASN A 169 -18.86 9.47 -8.67
N TYR A 170 -17.68 9.24 -8.10
CA TYR A 170 -16.60 10.23 -8.00
C TYR A 170 -15.32 9.73 -8.68
N LEU A 171 -14.57 10.63 -9.30
CA LEU A 171 -13.24 10.36 -9.82
C LEU A 171 -12.22 10.68 -8.73
N VAL A 172 -11.35 9.72 -8.39
CA VAL A 172 -10.41 9.89 -7.25
C VAL A 172 -9.00 9.44 -7.60
N ARG A 173 -7.99 10.13 -7.03
CA ARG A 173 -6.66 9.54 -6.89
C ARG A 173 -6.73 8.51 -5.76
N LEU A 174 -6.94 7.23 -6.09
CA LEU A 174 -7.21 6.19 -5.08
C LEU A 174 -6.14 6.10 -3.98
N GLY A 175 -4.87 6.40 -4.28
CA GLY A 175 -3.82 6.53 -3.26
C GLY A 175 -4.10 7.60 -2.20
N LYS A 176 -4.57 8.80 -2.60
CA LYS A 176 -5.01 9.86 -1.64
C LYS A 176 -6.21 9.39 -0.81
N PHE A 177 -7.17 8.69 -1.42
CA PHE A 177 -8.33 8.15 -0.70
C PHE A 177 -7.95 7.03 0.28
N VAL A 178 -6.95 6.21 -0.05
CA VAL A 178 -6.44 5.16 0.83
C VAL A 178 -5.59 5.74 1.96
N ALA A 179 -4.79 6.79 1.72
CA ALA A 179 -4.10 7.53 2.78
C ALA A 179 -5.11 8.13 3.78
N TRP A 180 -6.15 8.80 3.29
CA TRP A 180 -7.25 9.31 4.13
C TRP A 180 -7.98 8.20 4.90
N LEU A 181 -8.24 7.04 4.30
CA LEU A 181 -8.76 5.88 5.04
C LEU A 181 -7.78 5.34 6.09
N GLY A 182 -6.48 5.59 5.96
CA GLY A 182 -5.46 5.32 6.99
C GLY A 182 -5.63 6.26 8.17
N GLU A 183 -5.67 7.57 7.91
CA GLU A 183 -5.92 8.62 8.92
C GLU A 183 -7.21 8.32 9.73
N GLN A 184 -8.29 7.88 9.07
CA GLN A 184 -9.55 7.49 9.73
C GLN A 184 -9.46 6.15 10.51
N ALA A 185 -8.50 5.28 10.21
CA ALA A 185 -8.22 4.06 10.97
C ALA A 185 -7.39 4.37 12.22
N GLU A 186 -6.34 5.19 12.09
CA GLU A 186 -5.50 5.67 13.19
C GLU A 186 -6.35 6.45 14.21
N ALA A 187 -7.22 7.36 13.73
CA ALA A 187 -8.18 8.08 14.56
C ALA A 187 -9.24 7.19 15.25
N ALA A 188 -9.41 5.93 14.82
CA ALA A 188 -10.25 4.94 15.49
C ALA A 188 -9.48 4.05 16.49
N GLY A 189 -8.17 4.26 16.66
CA GLY A 189 -7.30 3.43 17.50
C GLY A 189 -6.94 2.09 16.85
N VAL A 190 -6.59 2.11 15.55
CA VAL A 190 -5.95 0.98 14.85
C VAL A 190 -4.43 1.18 14.89
N GLU A 191 -3.68 0.13 15.22
CA GLU A 191 -2.22 0.14 15.13
C GLU A 191 -1.80 -0.09 13.67
N MET A 192 -1.32 0.99 13.02
CA MET A 192 -0.93 1.00 11.61
C MET A 192 0.57 0.80 11.45
N TYR A 193 0.96 -0.22 10.69
CA TYR A 193 2.34 -0.53 10.35
C TYR A 193 2.56 -0.46 8.84
N PRO A 194 2.77 0.75 8.27
CA PRO A 194 3.35 0.89 6.94
C PRO A 194 4.79 0.36 6.93
N ALA A 195 5.40 0.31 5.74
CA ALA A 195 6.74 -0.24 5.50
C ALA A 195 6.96 -1.67 6.05
N THR A 196 5.88 -2.43 6.31
CA THR A 196 5.92 -3.71 7.03
C THR A 196 5.22 -4.77 6.20
N ALA A 197 5.99 -5.69 5.61
CA ALA A 197 5.44 -6.73 4.75
C ALA A 197 5.22 -8.03 5.52
N ALA A 198 3.98 -8.51 5.62
CA ALA A 198 3.75 -9.90 6.03
C ALA A 198 4.30 -10.85 4.95
N SER A 199 5.32 -11.66 5.28
CA SER A 199 6.01 -12.57 4.35
C SER A 199 5.69 -14.04 4.62
N GLU A 200 5.22 -14.37 5.82
CA GLU A 200 4.99 -15.74 6.28
C GLU A 200 3.64 -15.84 6.99
N ILE A 201 2.95 -16.98 6.84
CA ILE A 201 1.71 -17.29 7.58
C ILE A 201 2.09 -18.21 8.74
N LEU A 202 1.80 -17.79 9.96
CA LEU A 202 2.01 -18.63 11.14
C LEU A 202 0.81 -19.55 11.34
N TYR A 203 1.08 -20.80 11.70
CA TYR A 203 0.07 -21.81 11.97
C TYR A 203 0.19 -22.35 13.39
N HIS A 204 -0.93 -22.73 13.98
CA HIS A 204 -0.97 -23.61 15.13
C HIS A 204 -0.73 -25.07 14.72
N ASP A 205 -0.45 -25.92 15.72
CA ASP A 205 -0.15 -27.35 15.56
C ASP A 205 -1.31 -28.14 14.94
N ASP A 206 -2.55 -27.67 15.14
CA ASP A 206 -3.77 -28.20 14.52
C ASP A 206 -3.97 -27.77 13.06
N GLY A 207 -3.07 -26.95 12.52
CA GLY A 207 -3.09 -26.43 11.16
C GLY A 207 -3.95 -25.19 10.93
N SER A 208 -4.62 -24.65 11.96
CA SER A 208 -5.29 -23.33 11.90
C SER A 208 -4.29 -22.18 11.85
N VAL A 209 -4.70 -21.01 11.37
CA VAL A 209 -3.83 -19.81 11.31
C VAL A 209 -3.68 -19.22 12.71
N LYS A 210 -2.42 -19.00 13.12
CA LYS A 210 -2.00 -18.32 14.36
C LYS A 210 -1.80 -16.82 14.15
N GLY A 211 -1.48 -16.40 12.92
CA GLY A 211 -1.09 -15.03 12.61
C GLY A 211 -0.22 -14.94 11.36
N ILE A 212 0.67 -13.94 11.31
CA ILE A 212 1.70 -13.78 10.29
C ILE A 212 3.05 -13.44 10.93
N ALA A 213 4.15 -13.59 10.18
CA ALA A 213 5.40 -12.92 10.51
C ALA A 213 5.75 -11.91 9.42
N THR A 214 6.40 -10.81 9.83
CA THR A 214 6.89 -9.79 8.92
C THR A 214 8.13 -10.28 8.17
N ASN A 215 8.49 -9.58 7.09
CA ASN A 215 9.74 -9.81 6.38
C ASN A 215 10.93 -9.68 7.33
N ASP A 216 11.92 -10.54 7.12
CA ASP A 216 13.27 -10.31 7.61
C ASP A 216 13.93 -9.19 6.78
N VAL A 217 15.05 -8.63 7.25
CA VAL A 217 15.86 -7.61 6.55
C VAL A 217 17.34 -7.98 6.62
N GLY A 218 18.17 -7.37 5.75
CA GLY A 218 19.63 -7.60 5.79
C GLY A 218 20.06 -8.98 5.31
N ILE A 219 19.49 -9.44 4.18
CA ILE A 219 19.92 -10.65 3.47
C ILE A 219 20.57 -10.20 2.15
N ALA A 220 21.76 -10.69 1.83
CA ALA A 220 22.48 -10.36 0.60
C ALA A 220 21.91 -11.08 -0.63
N LYS A 221 22.24 -10.59 -1.83
CA LYS A 221 21.70 -11.10 -3.10
C LYS A 221 21.92 -12.59 -3.35
N ASP A 222 22.98 -13.16 -2.79
CA ASP A 222 23.33 -14.58 -2.89
C ASP A 222 22.60 -15.46 -1.86
N GLY A 223 21.77 -14.86 -0.98
CA GLY A 223 21.05 -15.52 0.11
C GLY A 223 21.83 -15.66 1.42
N SER A 224 23.04 -15.10 1.54
CA SER A 224 23.77 -15.03 2.81
C SER A 224 23.18 -13.97 3.77
N PRO A 225 23.36 -14.12 5.09
CA PRO A 225 23.07 -13.02 6.03
C PRO A 225 24.08 -11.88 5.86
N LYS A 226 23.63 -10.63 5.98
CA LYS A 226 24.53 -9.47 6.19
C LYS A 226 24.79 -9.30 7.70
N ASP A 227 25.83 -8.55 8.06
CA ASP A 227 26.06 -8.14 9.47
C ASP A 227 24.86 -7.39 10.06
N SER A 228 24.06 -6.72 9.20
CA SER A 228 22.82 -6.04 9.55
C SER A 228 21.56 -6.93 9.40
N PHE A 229 21.70 -8.25 9.51
CA PHE A 229 20.56 -9.17 9.43
C PHE A 229 19.64 -9.00 10.66
N ALA A 230 18.34 -8.84 10.42
CA ALA A 230 17.35 -8.87 11.49
C ALA A 230 16.11 -9.68 11.09
N ARG A 231 15.58 -10.43 12.07
CA ARG A 231 14.39 -11.26 11.94
C ARG A 231 13.12 -10.40 12.02
N GLY A 232 12.18 -10.66 11.13
CA GLY A 232 10.85 -10.06 11.19
C GLY A 232 10.06 -10.52 12.42
N MET A 233 9.15 -9.68 12.91
CA MET A 233 8.34 -9.91 14.10
C MET A 233 7.17 -10.87 13.80
N GLU A 234 6.82 -11.74 14.75
CA GLU A 234 5.55 -12.49 14.72
C GLU A 234 4.41 -11.62 15.24
N LEU A 235 3.30 -11.58 14.50
CA LEU A 235 2.04 -10.98 14.95
C LEU A 235 1.03 -12.11 15.13
N HIS A 236 0.79 -12.50 16.38
CA HIS A 236 -0.19 -13.54 16.72
C HIS A 236 -1.58 -12.90 16.83
N ALA A 237 -2.60 -13.57 16.31
CA ALA A 237 -3.96 -13.04 16.29
C ALA A 237 -5.01 -14.13 16.45
N LYS A 238 -6.08 -13.82 17.19
CA LYS A 238 -7.28 -14.67 17.25
C LYS A 238 -7.93 -14.82 15.87
N TYR A 239 -7.83 -13.79 15.03
CA TYR A 239 -8.25 -13.78 13.63
C TYR A 239 -7.28 -13.00 12.74
N THR A 240 -6.96 -13.54 11.55
CA THR A 240 -6.21 -12.81 10.51
C THR A 240 -7.07 -12.55 9.27
N ILE A 241 -7.18 -11.29 8.85
CA ILE A 241 -7.91 -10.88 7.64
C ILE A 241 -6.91 -10.58 6.52
N PHE A 242 -6.95 -11.35 5.42
CA PHE A 242 -6.03 -11.19 4.30
C PHE A 242 -6.64 -10.31 3.20
N THR A 243 -6.09 -9.09 3.05
CA THR A 243 -6.58 -8.02 2.16
C THR A 243 -5.53 -7.51 1.15
N GLU A 244 -4.52 -8.32 0.83
CA GLU A 244 -3.39 -8.07 -0.12
C GLU A 244 -3.76 -7.54 -1.53
N GLY A 245 -5.04 -7.41 -1.84
CA GLY A 245 -5.54 -7.00 -3.14
C GLY A 245 -5.43 -8.10 -4.20
N CYS A 246 -5.47 -7.70 -5.47
CA CYS A 246 -5.41 -8.65 -6.59
C CYS A 246 -4.11 -9.47 -6.53
N HIS A 247 -4.28 -10.81 -6.55
CA HIS A 247 -3.23 -11.81 -6.50
C HIS A 247 -2.29 -11.66 -5.29
N GLY A 248 -2.89 -11.72 -4.09
CA GLY A 248 -2.17 -11.87 -2.83
C GLY A 248 -1.33 -13.15 -2.79
N HIS A 249 -0.12 -13.04 -2.25
CA HIS A 249 0.85 -14.14 -2.23
C HIS A 249 0.75 -15.02 -0.97
N LEU A 250 0.22 -14.49 0.14
CA LEU A 250 -0.21 -15.30 1.27
C LEU A 250 -1.55 -15.97 0.93
N ALA A 251 -2.47 -15.22 0.30
CA ALA A 251 -3.72 -15.78 -0.25
C ALA A 251 -3.47 -16.94 -1.22
N LYS A 252 -2.47 -16.84 -2.12
CA LYS A 252 -2.00 -17.92 -3.01
C LYS A 252 -1.63 -19.20 -2.24
N GLN A 253 -1.02 -19.06 -1.07
CA GLN A 253 -0.66 -20.18 -0.19
C GLN A 253 -1.87 -20.74 0.57
N LEU A 254 -2.72 -19.87 1.12
CA LEU A 254 -3.97 -20.24 1.81
C LEU A 254 -4.92 -21.03 0.89
N TYR A 255 -5.02 -20.64 -0.38
CA TYR A 255 -5.77 -21.39 -1.41
C TYR A 255 -5.32 -22.85 -1.54
N LYS A 256 -4.04 -23.13 -1.35
CA LYS A 256 -3.47 -24.49 -1.39
C LYS A 256 -3.58 -25.20 -0.04
N LYS A 257 -3.28 -24.52 1.07
CA LYS A 257 -3.31 -25.06 2.45
C LYS A 257 -4.69 -25.58 2.84
N PHE A 258 -5.74 -24.83 2.51
CA PHE A 258 -7.12 -25.12 2.94
C PHE A 258 -8.06 -25.54 1.80
N ASP A 259 -7.53 -25.86 0.61
CA ASP A 259 -8.30 -26.27 -0.59
C ASP A 259 -9.48 -25.33 -0.92
N LEU A 260 -9.31 -24.02 -0.67
CA LEU A 260 -10.36 -22.99 -0.82
C LEU A 260 -10.85 -22.83 -2.27
N ARG A 261 -10.16 -23.47 -3.22
CA ARG A 261 -10.42 -23.44 -4.67
C ARG A 261 -11.13 -24.69 -5.19
N LYS A 262 -11.32 -25.74 -4.39
CA LYS A 262 -12.02 -27.00 -4.71
C LYS A 262 -13.35 -26.81 -5.47
N ASN A 263 -14.08 -25.79 -5.03
CA ASN A 263 -15.47 -25.51 -5.37
C ASN A 263 -15.63 -24.26 -6.23
N CYS A 264 -14.59 -23.87 -6.98
CA CYS A 264 -14.66 -22.75 -7.91
C CYS A 264 -13.74 -22.84 -9.13
N ALA A 265 -14.00 -21.98 -10.10
CA ALA A 265 -13.26 -21.83 -11.35
C ALA A 265 -11.94 -21.08 -11.10
N PRO A 266 -10.94 -21.24 -11.99
CA PRO A 266 -9.79 -20.35 -11.98
C PRO A 266 -10.24 -18.90 -12.08
N GLN A 267 -9.60 -18.05 -11.27
CA GLN A 267 -9.72 -16.60 -11.40
C GLN A 267 -8.96 -16.22 -12.67
N THR A 268 -9.62 -15.52 -13.58
CA THR A 268 -8.98 -14.84 -14.71
C THR A 268 -8.67 -13.40 -14.29
N TYR A 269 -7.75 -12.76 -15.01
CA TYR A 269 -7.20 -11.46 -14.65
C TYR A 269 -6.96 -10.61 -15.90
N GLY A 270 -6.77 -9.31 -15.69
CA GLY A 270 -6.19 -8.38 -16.66
C GLY A 270 -4.99 -7.67 -16.06
N ILE A 271 -4.13 -7.10 -16.91
CA ILE A 271 -3.12 -6.12 -16.49
C ILE A 271 -3.59 -4.72 -16.88
N GLY A 272 -3.82 -3.88 -15.87
CA GLY A 272 -4.15 -2.47 -16.05
C GLY A 272 -2.90 -1.62 -15.93
N LEU A 273 -2.54 -0.93 -17.01
CA LEU A 273 -1.49 0.08 -17.03
C LEU A 273 -2.13 1.48 -16.91
N LYS A 274 -1.45 2.40 -16.25
CA LYS A 274 -1.93 3.76 -16.01
C LYS A 274 -0.80 4.77 -16.21
N GLU A 275 -1.15 5.92 -16.76
CA GLU A 275 -0.38 7.16 -16.67
C GLU A 275 -1.24 8.27 -16.05
N MET A 276 -0.56 9.31 -15.56
CA MET A 276 -1.20 10.57 -15.19
C MET A 276 -0.55 11.70 -15.98
N TRP A 277 -1.38 12.62 -16.47
CA TRP A 277 -1.00 13.70 -17.36
C TRP A 277 -1.54 15.04 -16.85
N GLU A 278 -0.71 16.07 -16.86
CA GLU A 278 -1.11 17.47 -16.77
C GLU A 278 -1.34 17.99 -18.20
N VAL A 279 -2.49 18.63 -18.47
CA VAL A 279 -2.87 19.03 -19.84
C VAL A 279 -3.32 20.50 -19.92
N ASP A 280 -3.46 21.04 -21.13
CA ASP A 280 -4.03 22.38 -21.30
C ASP A 280 -5.49 22.43 -20.81
N LYS A 281 -5.90 23.53 -20.14
CA LYS A 281 -7.28 23.70 -19.64
C LYS A 281 -8.32 23.66 -20.76
N SER A 282 -7.99 24.10 -21.97
CA SER A 282 -8.85 24.01 -23.17
C SER A 282 -9.15 22.57 -23.62
N LYS A 283 -8.34 21.60 -23.18
CA LYS A 283 -8.49 20.15 -23.46
C LYS A 283 -9.10 19.38 -22.29
N HIS A 284 -9.48 20.06 -21.21
CA HIS A 284 -9.93 19.45 -19.96
C HIS A 284 -11.42 19.69 -19.72
N GLU A 285 -12.16 18.63 -19.37
CA GLU A 285 -13.61 18.67 -19.12
C GLU A 285 -13.87 18.01 -17.74
N PRO A 286 -13.82 18.76 -16.62
CA PRO A 286 -13.87 18.19 -15.27
C PRO A 286 -15.07 17.26 -15.04
N GLY A 287 -14.80 16.07 -14.47
CA GLY A 287 -15.81 15.04 -14.25
C GLY A 287 -16.13 14.18 -15.49
N LEU A 288 -15.48 14.42 -16.64
CA LEU A 288 -15.62 13.57 -17.83
C LEU A 288 -14.97 12.20 -17.64
N VAL A 289 -15.76 11.17 -17.93
CA VAL A 289 -15.35 9.77 -18.08
C VAL A 289 -15.37 9.38 -19.56
N VAL A 290 -14.27 8.82 -20.05
CA VAL A 290 -14.19 8.18 -21.37
C VAL A 290 -13.67 6.76 -21.23
N HIS A 291 -14.34 5.82 -21.88
CA HIS A 291 -13.90 4.43 -22.03
C HIS A 291 -13.86 4.03 -23.50
N THR A 292 -12.96 3.13 -23.88
CA THR A 292 -12.94 2.59 -25.24
C THR A 292 -12.71 1.08 -25.32
N ALA A 293 -13.23 0.45 -26.37
CA ALA A 293 -12.93 -0.93 -26.77
C ALA A 293 -12.53 -0.99 -28.26
N GLY A 294 -12.01 -2.12 -28.72
CA GLY A 294 -11.51 -2.28 -30.08
C GLY A 294 -10.03 -1.93 -30.19
N TRP A 295 -9.66 -1.12 -31.19
CA TRP A 295 -8.25 -0.81 -31.50
C TRP A 295 -7.48 -0.25 -30.28
N PRO A 296 -6.20 -0.64 -30.06
CA PRO A 296 -5.37 -1.49 -30.92
C PRO A 296 -5.54 -3.01 -30.76
N MET A 297 -6.44 -3.49 -29.88
CA MET A 297 -6.68 -4.93 -29.73
C MET A 297 -7.21 -5.57 -31.02
N ASN A 298 -6.77 -6.80 -31.27
CA ASN A 298 -7.41 -7.68 -32.24
C ASN A 298 -8.74 -8.22 -31.67
N THR A 299 -9.60 -8.75 -32.53
CA THR A 299 -10.95 -9.19 -32.15
C THR A 299 -11.01 -10.32 -31.13
N GLN A 300 -9.91 -11.06 -30.92
CA GLN A 300 -9.84 -12.24 -30.03
C GLN A 300 -9.05 -11.97 -28.73
N THR A 301 -8.66 -10.72 -28.47
CA THR A 301 -8.01 -10.30 -27.21
C THR A 301 -8.92 -9.35 -26.47
N TYR A 302 -9.24 -9.67 -25.21
CA TYR A 302 -9.99 -8.77 -24.34
C TYR A 302 -9.10 -7.60 -23.92
N GLY A 303 -9.63 -6.39 -24.04
CA GLY A 303 -8.95 -5.18 -23.59
C GLY A 303 -9.74 -3.91 -23.91
N GLY A 304 -9.29 -2.80 -23.33
CA GLY A 304 -9.95 -1.51 -23.46
C GLY A 304 -9.29 -0.43 -22.60
N SER A 305 -9.72 0.82 -22.78
CA SER A 305 -9.13 1.97 -22.09
C SER A 305 -10.04 2.60 -21.05
N PHE A 306 -9.42 3.39 -20.18
CA PHE A 306 -10.09 4.47 -19.45
C PHE A 306 -9.31 5.79 -19.61
N LEU A 307 -10.04 6.90 -19.59
CA LEU A 307 -9.50 8.27 -19.60
C LEU A 307 -10.46 9.14 -18.79
N TYR A 308 -10.03 9.62 -17.61
CA TYR A 308 -10.85 10.38 -16.67
C TYR A 308 -10.26 11.76 -16.40
N HIS A 309 -11.08 12.80 -16.45
CA HIS A 309 -10.68 14.19 -16.21
C HIS A 309 -10.94 14.59 -14.76
N ILE A 310 -9.87 14.93 -14.02
CA ILE A 310 -9.94 15.42 -12.64
C ILE A 310 -9.24 16.78 -12.49
N VAL A 311 -9.71 17.59 -11.56
CA VAL A 311 -8.96 18.71 -10.99
C VAL A 311 -8.39 18.26 -9.64
N ASP A 312 -7.09 18.43 -9.46
CA ASP A 312 -6.39 18.14 -8.19
C ASP A 312 -5.41 19.28 -7.93
N ASN A 313 -5.54 19.99 -6.81
CA ASN A 313 -4.79 21.22 -6.49
C ASN A 313 -4.77 22.23 -7.67
N ASP A 314 -5.96 22.53 -8.22
CA ASP A 314 -6.18 23.39 -9.42
C ASP A 314 -5.49 22.96 -10.73
N GLN A 315 -4.77 21.83 -10.73
CA GLN A 315 -4.16 21.29 -11.93
C GLN A 315 -5.19 20.51 -12.77
N PRO A 316 -5.32 20.80 -14.09
CA PRO A 316 -6.14 20.02 -15.02
C PRO A 316 -5.46 18.69 -15.35
N LEU A 317 -5.83 17.62 -14.64
CA LEU A 317 -5.22 16.31 -14.79
C LEU A 317 -6.11 15.32 -15.57
N ILE A 318 -5.46 14.48 -16.37
CA ILE A 318 -6.07 13.29 -16.99
C ILE A 318 -5.45 12.03 -16.38
N LEU A 319 -6.31 11.16 -15.85
CA LEU A 319 -5.97 9.77 -15.50
C LEU A 319 -6.27 8.88 -16.69
N ILE A 320 -5.25 8.41 -17.41
CA ILE A 320 -5.41 7.55 -18.59
C ILE A 320 -4.81 6.17 -18.35
N GLY A 321 -5.39 5.13 -18.94
CA GLY A 321 -4.85 3.79 -18.86
C GLY A 321 -5.49 2.80 -19.82
N TYR A 322 -4.91 1.61 -19.88
CA TYR A 322 -5.35 0.52 -20.73
C TYR A 322 -5.29 -0.80 -19.97
N VAL A 323 -6.30 -1.65 -20.19
CA VAL A 323 -6.38 -3.01 -19.64
C VAL A 323 -6.25 -4.00 -20.79
N VAL A 324 -5.43 -5.03 -20.57
CA VAL A 324 -5.36 -6.21 -21.43
C VAL A 324 -5.66 -7.45 -20.59
N GLY A 325 -6.65 -8.25 -21.00
CA GLY A 325 -6.97 -9.53 -20.38
C GLY A 325 -5.79 -10.50 -20.49
N LEU A 326 -5.37 -11.10 -19.37
CA LEU A 326 -4.25 -12.03 -19.33
C LEU A 326 -4.59 -13.39 -19.97
N ASP A 327 -5.83 -13.61 -20.43
CA ASP A 327 -6.19 -14.69 -21.34
C ASP A 327 -5.74 -14.48 -22.81
N TYR A 328 -4.96 -13.43 -23.10
CA TYR A 328 -4.35 -13.23 -24.42
C TYR A 328 -3.43 -14.38 -24.84
N LYS A 329 -3.38 -14.64 -26.16
CA LYS A 329 -2.86 -15.90 -26.72
C LYS A 329 -1.58 -15.79 -27.54
N ASN A 330 -1.26 -14.60 -28.05
CA ASN A 330 -0.04 -14.34 -28.82
C ASN A 330 1.10 -13.96 -27.86
N PRO A 331 2.19 -14.74 -27.73
CA PRO A 331 3.29 -14.43 -26.81
C PRO A 331 4.13 -13.21 -27.24
N TYR A 332 3.95 -12.69 -28.45
CA TYR A 332 4.54 -11.44 -28.91
C TYR A 332 3.76 -10.18 -28.44
N LEU A 333 2.57 -10.34 -27.85
CA LEU A 333 1.80 -9.20 -27.37
C LEU A 333 2.47 -8.60 -26.13
N ASN A 334 2.73 -7.29 -26.19
CA ASN A 334 3.28 -6.50 -25.10
C ASN A 334 2.20 -5.50 -24.61
N PRO A 335 1.57 -5.71 -23.44
CA PRO A 335 0.50 -4.84 -22.94
C PRO A 335 0.93 -3.38 -22.74
N TYR A 336 2.21 -3.14 -22.44
CA TYR A 336 2.74 -1.78 -22.34
C TYR A 336 2.82 -1.10 -23.71
N LEU A 337 3.35 -1.77 -24.73
CA LEU A 337 3.44 -1.20 -26.08
C LEU A 337 2.07 -1.04 -26.75
N GLU A 338 1.09 -1.90 -26.44
CA GLU A 338 -0.31 -1.69 -26.85
C GLU A 338 -0.93 -0.45 -26.17
N PHE A 339 -0.62 -0.18 -24.90
CA PHE A 339 -1.04 1.05 -24.22
C PHE A 339 -0.38 2.31 -24.81
N GLN A 340 0.94 2.27 -25.10
CA GLN A 340 1.61 3.37 -25.79
C GLN A 340 0.98 3.60 -27.17
N ARG A 341 0.81 2.54 -27.97
CA ARG A 341 0.15 2.56 -29.29
C ARG A 341 -1.29 3.08 -29.24
N PHE A 342 -2.07 2.71 -28.23
CA PHE A 342 -3.43 3.23 -28.03
C PHE A 342 -3.47 4.76 -27.98
N LYS A 343 -2.50 5.41 -27.33
CA LYS A 343 -2.41 6.88 -27.23
C LYS A 343 -2.16 7.56 -28.59
N THR A 344 -1.71 6.85 -29.62
CA THR A 344 -1.56 7.40 -30.98
C THR A 344 -2.87 7.43 -31.78
N HIS A 345 -3.98 6.90 -31.26
CA HIS A 345 -5.28 7.00 -31.94
C HIS A 345 -5.72 8.46 -32.01
N PRO A 346 -6.17 9.01 -33.16
CA PRO A 346 -6.47 10.44 -33.31
C PRO A 346 -7.42 11.02 -32.26
N LYS A 347 -8.47 10.26 -31.88
CA LYS A 347 -9.44 10.68 -30.85
C LYS A 347 -8.89 10.66 -29.41
N ILE A 348 -7.73 10.05 -29.17
CA ILE A 348 -7.07 9.96 -27.87
C ILE A 348 -5.92 10.95 -27.80
N ARG A 349 -5.07 10.97 -28.86
CA ARG A 349 -3.94 11.88 -29.01
C ARG A 349 -4.34 13.34 -28.80
N SER A 350 -5.50 13.76 -29.31
CA SER A 350 -6.03 15.11 -29.16
C SER A 350 -6.14 15.61 -27.71
N TYR A 351 -6.42 14.71 -26.75
CA TYR A 351 -6.51 15.06 -25.31
C TYR A 351 -5.12 15.23 -24.65
N LEU A 352 -4.07 14.61 -25.21
CA LEU A 352 -2.73 14.54 -24.60
C LEU A 352 -1.69 15.44 -25.29
N GLU A 353 -1.92 15.85 -26.53
CA GLU A 353 -1.07 16.79 -27.26
C GLU A 353 -0.82 18.09 -26.48
N ASN A 354 0.46 18.44 -26.37
CA ASN A 354 1.01 19.53 -25.54
C ASN A 354 0.84 19.35 -24.02
N GLY A 355 0.32 18.20 -23.58
CA GLY A 355 0.31 17.79 -22.17
C GLY A 355 1.64 17.20 -21.73
N LYS A 356 1.82 17.10 -20.41
CA LYS A 356 3.01 16.54 -19.76
C LYS A 356 2.63 15.27 -18.99
N ARG A 357 3.29 14.15 -19.31
CA ARG A 357 3.22 12.93 -18.49
C ARG A 357 3.97 13.14 -17.17
N ILE A 358 3.31 12.84 -16.05
CA ILE A 358 3.79 13.13 -14.68
C ILE A 358 3.77 11.92 -13.74
N GLY A 359 3.21 10.78 -14.17
CA GLY A 359 3.23 9.53 -13.41
C GLY A 359 2.92 8.32 -14.28
N TYR A 360 3.40 7.15 -13.86
CA TYR A 360 3.13 5.85 -14.49
C TYR A 360 2.89 4.77 -13.42
N GLY A 361 2.34 3.63 -13.83
CA GLY A 361 2.37 2.38 -13.08
C GLY A 361 1.48 1.31 -13.71
N ALA A 362 1.50 0.10 -13.14
CA ALA A 362 0.59 -0.96 -13.55
C ALA A 362 0.24 -1.92 -12.41
N ARG A 363 -0.95 -2.52 -12.46
CA ARG A 363 -1.42 -3.51 -11.49
C ARG A 363 -2.34 -4.52 -12.15
N ALA A 364 -2.20 -5.80 -11.82
CA ALA A 364 -3.16 -6.81 -12.21
C ALA A 364 -4.51 -6.59 -11.51
N LEU A 365 -5.61 -6.93 -12.19
CA LEU A 365 -6.98 -6.84 -11.68
C LEU A 365 -7.75 -8.13 -11.99
N ASN A 366 -8.73 -8.47 -11.16
CA ASN A 366 -9.53 -9.68 -11.29
C ASN A 366 -10.59 -9.51 -12.40
N GLU A 367 -10.74 -10.53 -13.27
CA GLU A 367 -11.74 -10.57 -14.34
C GLU A 367 -12.66 -11.81 -14.28
N GLY A 368 -12.38 -12.77 -13.38
CA GLY A 368 -13.12 -14.03 -13.23
C GLY A 368 -14.46 -13.92 -12.50
N GLY A 369 -14.74 -12.81 -11.84
CA GLY A 369 -16.07 -12.43 -11.34
C GLY A 369 -16.77 -13.49 -10.47
N TYR A 370 -17.95 -13.93 -10.92
CA TYR A 370 -18.83 -14.88 -10.23
C TYR A 370 -18.70 -16.33 -10.78
N GLN A 371 -18.09 -16.48 -11.96
CA GLN A 371 -18.30 -17.55 -12.94
C GLN A 371 -18.25 -19.00 -12.43
N VAL A 372 -19.29 -19.78 -12.73
CA VAL A 372 -19.58 -21.11 -12.14
C VAL A 372 -18.70 -22.25 -12.68
N TYR A 373 -17.91 -22.90 -11.81
CA TYR A 373 -17.34 -24.22 -12.12
C TYR A 373 -18.41 -25.33 -12.06
N GLN A 374 -18.18 -26.46 -12.72
CA GLN A 374 -19.03 -27.65 -12.54
C GLN A 374 -18.26 -28.89 -12.98
N LYS A 375 -17.82 -29.72 -12.03
CA LYS A 375 -17.15 -30.99 -12.37
C LYS A 375 -18.16 -31.92 -13.04
N ASN A 376 -17.78 -32.51 -14.16
CA ASN A 376 -18.74 -32.95 -15.16
C ASN A 376 -19.27 -34.38 -14.92
N LYS A 377 -20.58 -34.56 -15.12
CA LYS A 377 -21.17 -35.74 -15.78
C LYS A 377 -21.10 -37.15 -15.15
N SER A 378 -21.29 -37.32 -13.83
CA SER A 378 -21.59 -38.68 -13.30
C SER A 378 -22.51 -38.78 -12.05
N ILE A 379 -23.48 -37.87 -11.89
CA ILE A 379 -24.56 -38.06 -10.90
C ILE A 379 -25.91 -37.71 -11.57
N ARG A 380 -26.71 -38.73 -11.88
CA ARG A 380 -28.05 -38.56 -12.50
C ARG A 380 -29.20 -38.45 -11.50
N ASN A 381 -28.99 -38.87 -10.25
CA ASN A 381 -30.03 -38.98 -9.23
C ASN A 381 -29.79 -38.01 -8.05
N ILE A 382 -29.78 -36.71 -8.33
CA ILE A 382 -29.90 -35.66 -7.30
C ILE A 382 -31.25 -34.97 -7.52
N SER A 383 -32.08 -34.92 -6.47
CA SER A 383 -33.40 -34.28 -6.54
C SER A 383 -33.28 -32.78 -6.84
N PHE A 384 -34.26 -32.23 -7.56
CA PHE A 384 -34.24 -30.88 -8.14
C PHE A 384 -33.92 -29.77 -7.13
N ILE A 385 -34.31 -29.96 -5.87
CA ILE A 385 -34.03 -29.06 -4.74
C ILE A 385 -32.52 -28.91 -4.47
N ASN A 386 -31.76 -30.01 -4.50
CA ASN A 386 -30.31 -29.98 -4.25
C ASN A 386 -29.50 -29.49 -5.46
N PHE A 387 -30.08 -29.52 -6.67
CA PHE A 387 -29.45 -28.93 -7.87
C PHE A 387 -29.35 -27.39 -7.76
N VAL A 388 -30.28 -26.74 -7.05
CA VAL A 388 -30.27 -25.29 -6.82
C VAL A 388 -29.21 -24.85 -5.80
N TYR A 389 -28.87 -25.71 -4.83
CA TYR A 389 -27.89 -25.38 -3.79
C TYR A 389 -26.42 -25.52 -4.21
N PHE A 390 -26.11 -26.30 -5.25
CA PHE A 390 -24.72 -26.61 -5.62
C PHE A 390 -24.09 -25.62 -6.63
N ILE A 391 -24.26 -24.32 -6.36
CA ILE A 391 -23.68 -23.24 -7.17
C ILE A 391 -22.24 -22.98 -6.74
N LEU A 392 -21.32 -23.66 -7.43
CA LEU A 392 -19.87 -23.38 -7.44
C LEU A 392 -19.60 -22.06 -8.20
N LEU A 393 -18.48 -21.37 -7.94
CA LEU A 393 -18.29 -19.96 -8.36
C LEU A 393 -16.92 -19.73 -9.00
N ALA A 394 -16.47 -18.48 -9.16
CA ALA A 394 -15.05 -18.13 -9.36
C ALA A 394 -14.41 -17.55 -8.08
N ILE A 395 -15.26 -17.02 -7.19
CA ILE A 395 -14.96 -16.64 -5.80
C ILE A 395 -14.57 -17.92 -5.01
N PRO A 396 -13.50 -17.92 -4.21
CA PRO A 396 -13.12 -19.04 -3.33
C PRO A 396 -14.06 -19.18 -2.13
N LYS A 397 -13.90 -20.25 -1.33
CA LYS A 397 -14.33 -20.21 0.08
C LYS A 397 -13.56 -19.06 0.76
N LEU A 398 -14.25 -18.25 1.54
CA LEU A 398 -13.73 -16.98 2.07
C LEU A 398 -13.18 -17.13 3.49
N SER A 399 -13.72 -18.05 4.29
CA SER A 399 -13.30 -18.35 5.67
C SER A 399 -12.45 -19.61 5.80
N PHE A 400 -11.61 -19.66 6.83
CA PHE A 400 -10.84 -20.83 7.27
C PHE A 400 -10.50 -20.70 8.78
N PRO A 401 -10.05 -21.78 9.45
CA PRO A 401 -9.66 -21.71 10.87
C PRO A 401 -8.57 -20.66 11.11
N GLY A 402 -8.89 -19.63 11.91
CA GLY A 402 -8.02 -18.50 12.23
C GLY A 402 -8.09 -17.30 11.27
N GLY A 403 -8.99 -17.26 10.27
CA GLY A 403 -9.07 -16.09 9.40
C GLY A 403 -10.02 -16.12 8.20
N CYS A 404 -9.91 -15.07 7.37
CA CYS A 404 -10.68 -14.94 6.13
C CYS A 404 -9.98 -14.08 5.06
N LEU A 405 -10.53 -14.10 3.84
CA LEU A 405 -10.04 -13.35 2.67
C LEU A 405 -11.03 -12.26 2.26
N ALA A 406 -10.57 -11.01 2.09
CA ALA A 406 -11.43 -9.90 1.67
C ALA A 406 -10.83 -9.07 0.51
N GLY A 407 -11.66 -8.24 -0.12
CA GLY A 407 -11.26 -7.35 -1.20
C GLY A 407 -11.04 -8.03 -2.56
N CYS A 408 -10.07 -7.52 -3.31
CA CYS A 408 -9.67 -8.10 -4.60
C CYS A 408 -8.80 -9.37 -4.46
N SER A 409 -8.46 -9.79 -3.23
CA SER A 409 -7.78 -11.07 -3.01
C SER A 409 -8.67 -12.25 -3.44
N PRO A 410 -9.85 -12.49 -2.84
CA PRO A 410 -10.83 -13.46 -3.37
C PRO A 410 -11.44 -13.01 -4.72
N GLY A 411 -11.55 -11.69 -4.94
CA GLY A 411 -11.78 -11.10 -6.26
C GLY A 411 -13.19 -10.58 -6.54
N PHE A 412 -13.72 -9.71 -5.67
CA PHE A 412 -15.06 -9.12 -5.82
C PHE A 412 -15.18 -8.00 -6.87
N LEU A 413 -14.44 -8.05 -7.99
CA LEU A 413 -14.41 -6.97 -8.99
C LEU A 413 -15.57 -7.10 -10.00
N ASN A 414 -16.37 -6.04 -10.14
CA ASN A 414 -17.38 -5.91 -11.18
C ASN A 414 -16.72 -5.47 -12.49
N VAL A 415 -16.39 -6.44 -13.35
CA VAL A 415 -15.60 -6.21 -14.59
C VAL A 415 -16.30 -5.25 -15.55
N PRO A 416 -17.61 -5.41 -15.87
CA PRO A 416 -18.29 -4.47 -16.76
C PRO A 416 -18.54 -3.07 -16.19
N LYS A 417 -18.46 -2.86 -14.86
CA LYS A 417 -18.38 -1.50 -14.27
C LYS A 417 -16.95 -0.93 -14.28
N ILE A 418 -15.93 -1.78 -14.42
CA ILE A 418 -14.52 -1.55 -14.07
C ILE A 418 -14.37 -1.04 -12.62
N LYS A 419 -15.09 -1.67 -11.67
CA LYS A 419 -15.12 -1.26 -10.25
C LYS A 419 -14.98 -2.44 -9.30
N GLY A 420 -14.02 -2.35 -8.39
CA GLY A 420 -13.84 -3.28 -7.27
C GLY A 420 -13.66 -2.61 -5.91
N THR A 421 -13.56 -1.27 -5.84
CA THR A 421 -13.30 -0.55 -4.58
C THR A 421 -14.47 -0.66 -3.60
N HIS A 422 -15.69 -0.42 -4.08
CA HIS A 422 -16.92 -0.41 -3.25
C HIS A 422 -17.24 -1.81 -2.71
N THR A 423 -17.16 -2.83 -3.55
CA THR A 423 -17.29 -4.24 -3.12
C THR A 423 -16.15 -4.66 -2.21
N ALA A 424 -14.92 -4.20 -2.44
CA ALA A 424 -13.79 -4.48 -1.56
C ALA A 424 -13.98 -3.88 -0.16
N MET A 425 -14.34 -2.60 -0.06
CA MET A 425 -14.67 -1.95 1.22
C MET A 425 -15.76 -2.72 1.96
N LYS A 426 -16.91 -2.99 1.32
CA LYS A 426 -18.01 -3.70 1.98
C LYS A 426 -17.64 -5.14 2.35
N SER A 427 -16.79 -5.82 1.59
CA SER A 427 -16.31 -7.16 1.97
C SER A 427 -15.42 -7.14 3.23
N GLY A 428 -14.67 -6.06 3.46
CA GLY A 428 -13.93 -5.83 4.71
C GLY A 428 -14.85 -5.52 5.89
N MET A 429 -15.87 -4.67 5.67
CA MET A 429 -16.89 -4.39 6.70
C MET A 429 -17.63 -5.65 7.15
N ILE A 430 -18.02 -6.52 6.20
CA ILE A 430 -18.70 -7.78 6.51
C ILE A 430 -17.75 -8.76 7.23
N ALA A 431 -16.44 -8.71 6.96
CA ALA A 431 -15.44 -9.51 7.68
C ALA A 431 -15.32 -9.03 9.13
N ALA A 432 -15.23 -7.71 9.33
CA ALA A 432 -15.26 -7.07 10.65
C ALA A 432 -16.52 -7.43 11.45
N GLU A 433 -17.70 -7.28 10.84
CA GLU A 433 -19.00 -7.65 11.43
C GLU A 433 -19.03 -9.15 11.82
N SER A 434 -18.47 -10.04 11.00
CA SER A 434 -18.46 -11.50 11.26
C SER A 434 -17.46 -11.93 12.35
N ILE A 435 -16.31 -11.25 12.43
CA ILE A 435 -15.27 -11.53 13.43
C ILE A 435 -15.64 -10.91 14.79
N PHE A 436 -16.18 -9.68 14.79
CA PHE A 436 -16.62 -9.01 16.01
C PHE A 436 -17.70 -9.82 16.75
N ASP A 437 -18.68 -10.34 16.02
CA ASP A 437 -19.73 -11.22 16.55
C ASP A 437 -19.21 -12.54 17.16
N LEU A 438 -17.95 -12.91 16.91
CA LEU A 438 -17.29 -14.06 17.55
C LEU A 438 -16.37 -13.62 18.69
N LEU A 439 -15.67 -12.49 18.57
CA LEU A 439 -14.87 -11.91 19.67
C LEU A 439 -15.72 -11.61 20.92
N ILE A 440 -16.98 -11.20 20.74
CA ILE A 440 -17.91 -10.96 21.86
C ILE A 440 -18.62 -12.23 22.39
N LYS A 441 -18.50 -13.38 21.70
CA LYS A 441 -19.13 -14.64 22.11
C LYS A 441 -18.12 -15.57 22.78
N SER A 442 -18.21 -15.65 24.11
CA SER A 442 -17.48 -16.64 24.91
C SER A 442 -17.80 -18.06 24.45
N THR A 443 -16.90 -18.65 23.66
CA THR A 443 -17.06 -19.98 23.06
C THR A 443 -15.95 -20.93 23.52
N ASN A 444 -16.25 -21.71 24.57
CA ASN A 444 -15.31 -22.64 25.18
C ASN A 444 -15.16 -23.97 24.41
N GLU A 445 -15.99 -24.22 23.39
CA GLU A 445 -15.94 -25.41 22.53
C GLU A 445 -15.62 -25.02 21.08
N ASN A 446 -14.34 -25.08 20.72
CA ASN A 446 -13.85 -24.89 19.35
C ASN A 446 -12.97 -26.07 18.92
N LYS A 447 -13.08 -26.49 17.66
CA LYS A 447 -12.34 -27.66 17.13
C LYS A 447 -10.88 -27.38 16.80
N THR A 448 -10.48 -26.11 16.79
CA THR A 448 -9.15 -25.60 16.47
C THR A 448 -8.89 -24.35 17.31
N LYS A 449 -7.61 -24.07 17.61
CA LYS A 449 -7.15 -22.88 18.34
C LYS A 449 -7.55 -21.59 17.60
N GLY A 450 -7.26 -21.51 16.30
CA GLY A 450 -7.78 -20.47 15.41
C GLY A 450 -9.24 -20.76 15.03
N ILE A 451 -10.16 -19.86 15.40
CA ILE A 451 -11.60 -20.01 15.15
C ILE A 451 -11.91 -19.64 13.68
N GLU A 452 -12.82 -20.36 13.03
CA GLU A 452 -13.26 -20.00 11.67
C GLU A 452 -14.47 -19.03 11.69
N PRO A 453 -14.41 -17.87 11.00
CA PRO A 453 -15.55 -16.95 10.83
C PRO A 453 -16.57 -17.47 9.79
N ASN A 454 -17.19 -18.62 10.09
CA ASN A 454 -18.05 -19.40 9.18
C ASN A 454 -19.22 -18.61 8.57
N ASP A 455 -19.77 -17.62 9.29
CA ASP A 455 -20.90 -16.81 8.81
C ASP A 455 -20.49 -15.76 7.75
N TYR A 456 -19.18 -15.50 7.59
CA TYR A 456 -18.67 -14.53 6.61
C TYR A 456 -19.09 -14.85 5.18
N ASP A 457 -18.95 -16.12 4.78
CA ASP A 457 -19.39 -16.61 3.46
C ASP A 457 -20.89 -16.36 3.24
N ASN A 458 -21.73 -16.55 4.27
CA ASN A 458 -23.19 -16.35 4.21
C ASN A 458 -23.57 -14.87 4.13
N ARG A 459 -22.96 -14.01 4.95
CA ARG A 459 -23.20 -12.56 4.90
C ARG A 459 -22.79 -11.97 3.56
N ILE A 460 -21.66 -12.40 3.00
CA ILE A 460 -21.24 -12.02 1.65
C ILE A 460 -22.29 -12.45 0.61
N ARG A 461 -22.79 -13.70 0.68
CA ARG A 461 -23.85 -14.24 -0.22
C ARG A 461 -25.18 -13.46 -0.14
N ASN A 462 -25.55 -13.01 1.06
CA ASN A 462 -26.80 -12.27 1.29
C ASN A 462 -26.68 -10.76 0.95
N SER A 463 -25.46 -10.23 0.96
CA SER A 463 -25.14 -8.83 0.70
C SER A 463 -25.48 -8.36 -0.73
N TRP A 464 -25.40 -7.04 -0.96
CA TRP A 464 -25.52 -6.46 -2.29
C TRP A 464 -24.34 -6.79 -3.22
N ILE A 465 -23.17 -7.14 -2.69
CA ILE A 465 -21.99 -7.55 -3.49
C ILE A 465 -22.37 -8.75 -4.38
N TRP A 466 -23.04 -9.75 -3.79
CA TRP A 466 -23.41 -10.97 -4.47
C TRP A 466 -24.38 -10.72 -5.62
N LYS A 467 -25.42 -9.92 -5.34
CA LYS A 467 -26.48 -9.55 -6.29
C LYS A 467 -25.89 -8.74 -7.45
N GLU A 468 -24.94 -7.85 -7.16
CA GLU A 468 -24.20 -7.10 -8.18
C GLU A 468 -23.36 -8.02 -9.07
N LEU A 469 -22.46 -8.83 -8.50
CA LEU A 469 -21.58 -9.72 -9.28
C LEU A 469 -22.38 -10.78 -10.08
N TYR A 470 -23.46 -11.32 -9.50
CA TYR A 470 -24.36 -12.24 -10.20
C TYR A 470 -25.00 -11.58 -11.44
N SER A 471 -25.43 -10.32 -11.33
CA SER A 471 -26.11 -9.61 -12.43
C SER A 471 -25.22 -9.31 -13.64
N VAL A 472 -23.90 -9.46 -13.53
CA VAL A 472 -22.93 -9.22 -14.62
C VAL A 472 -22.13 -10.46 -15.05
N ARG A 473 -22.32 -11.61 -14.39
CA ARG A 473 -21.49 -12.83 -14.47
C ARG A 473 -21.19 -13.37 -15.89
N ASN A 474 -22.11 -13.19 -16.84
CA ASN A 474 -21.96 -13.76 -18.19
C ASN A 474 -21.23 -12.83 -19.17
N VAL A 475 -21.05 -11.54 -18.82
CA VAL A 475 -20.55 -10.52 -19.76
C VAL A 475 -19.11 -10.81 -20.18
N ARG A 476 -18.16 -10.96 -19.24
CA ARG A 476 -16.74 -11.21 -19.57
C ARG A 476 -16.51 -12.56 -20.26
N PRO A 477 -17.14 -13.69 -19.84
CA PRO A 477 -17.03 -14.96 -20.57
C PRO A 477 -17.49 -14.93 -22.03
N ALA A 478 -18.44 -14.07 -22.40
CA ALA A 478 -18.95 -14.00 -23.77
C ALA A 478 -17.88 -13.53 -24.79
N PHE A 479 -16.87 -12.76 -24.35
CA PHE A 479 -15.72 -12.37 -25.16
C PHE A 479 -14.80 -13.56 -25.51
N ASN A 480 -14.94 -14.70 -24.83
CA ASN A 480 -14.11 -15.90 -25.03
C ASN A 480 -14.78 -16.91 -26.00
N THR A 481 -15.77 -16.45 -26.76
CA THR A 481 -16.40 -17.17 -27.87
C THR A 481 -15.60 -16.98 -29.17
N SER A 482 -15.90 -17.75 -30.22
CA SER A 482 -15.26 -17.60 -31.54
C SER A 482 -15.50 -16.23 -32.19
N LEU A 483 -16.57 -15.54 -31.80
CA LEU A 483 -16.92 -14.19 -32.25
C LEU A 483 -16.19 -13.08 -31.48
N GLY A 484 -15.40 -13.43 -30.46
CA GLY A 484 -14.52 -12.51 -29.74
C GLY A 484 -15.23 -11.26 -29.20
N VAL A 485 -14.62 -10.09 -29.44
CA VAL A 485 -15.13 -8.78 -29.02
C VAL A 485 -16.52 -8.46 -29.57
N PHE A 486 -16.85 -8.87 -30.79
CA PHE A 486 -18.17 -8.61 -31.38
C PHE A 486 -19.24 -9.50 -30.75
N GLY A 487 -18.93 -10.78 -30.52
CA GLY A 487 -19.79 -11.69 -29.75
C GLY A 487 -20.00 -11.21 -28.31
N GLY A 488 -18.92 -10.74 -27.66
CA GLY A 488 -18.97 -10.19 -26.31
C GLY A 488 -19.85 -8.94 -26.20
N ILE A 489 -19.70 -7.97 -27.12
CA ILE A 489 -20.52 -6.75 -27.15
C ILE A 489 -21.99 -7.06 -27.45
N PHE A 490 -22.27 -7.90 -28.46
CA PHE A 490 -23.65 -8.30 -28.80
C PHE A 490 -24.33 -9.03 -27.64
N TYR A 491 -23.64 -10.02 -27.04
CA TYR A 491 -24.16 -10.75 -25.89
C TYR A 491 -24.35 -9.81 -24.68
N ALA A 492 -23.43 -8.87 -24.42
CA ALA A 492 -23.58 -7.91 -23.34
C ALA A 492 -24.84 -7.04 -23.50
N ALA A 493 -25.17 -6.60 -24.72
CA ALA A 493 -26.41 -5.87 -24.99
C ALA A 493 -27.65 -6.70 -24.62
N VAL A 494 -27.73 -7.97 -25.06
CA VAL A 494 -28.82 -8.90 -24.72
C VAL A 494 -28.88 -9.15 -23.20
N HIS A 495 -27.73 -9.39 -22.56
CA HIS A 495 -27.58 -9.61 -21.12
C HIS A 495 -28.10 -8.43 -20.29
N PHE A 496 -27.84 -7.18 -20.71
CA PHE A 496 -28.34 -6.00 -19.99
C PHE A 496 -29.84 -5.75 -20.24
N ILE A 497 -30.38 -6.09 -21.42
CA ILE A 497 -31.83 -6.10 -21.67
C ILE A 497 -32.54 -7.08 -20.72
N LEU A 498 -31.98 -8.29 -20.57
CA LEU A 498 -32.46 -9.32 -19.63
C LEU A 498 -32.09 -9.04 -18.16
N ARG A 499 -31.32 -7.97 -17.89
CA ARG A 499 -30.78 -7.59 -16.56
C ARG A 499 -30.05 -8.72 -15.83
N GLY A 500 -29.36 -9.58 -16.57
CA GLY A 500 -28.63 -10.73 -16.03
C GLY A 500 -29.50 -11.86 -15.48
N LYS A 501 -30.78 -11.95 -15.90
CA LYS A 501 -31.75 -12.96 -15.44
C LYS A 501 -31.73 -14.27 -16.25
N GLU A 502 -30.68 -14.52 -17.03
CA GLU A 502 -30.57 -15.76 -17.82
C GLU A 502 -30.55 -16.98 -16.88
N PRO A 503 -31.24 -18.09 -17.21
CA PRO A 503 -31.29 -19.30 -16.37
C PRO A 503 -30.00 -20.14 -16.44
N PHE A 504 -28.86 -19.54 -16.80
CA PHE A 504 -27.57 -20.20 -16.96
C PHE A 504 -26.41 -19.27 -16.58
N THR A 505 -25.22 -19.85 -16.40
CA THR A 505 -23.97 -19.11 -16.20
C THR A 505 -22.88 -19.61 -17.15
N LEU A 506 -22.27 -18.70 -17.90
CA LEU A 506 -21.13 -18.97 -18.78
C LEU A 506 -19.86 -19.21 -17.96
N LYS A 507 -18.91 -19.95 -18.55
CA LYS A 507 -17.72 -20.47 -17.86
C LYS A 507 -16.44 -19.95 -18.50
N HIS A 508 -15.47 -19.57 -17.68
CA HIS A 508 -14.07 -19.57 -18.11
C HIS A 508 -13.60 -21.03 -18.29
N LYS A 509 -12.72 -21.27 -19.26
CA LYS A 509 -12.25 -22.62 -19.61
C LYS A 509 -10.93 -22.93 -18.92
N GLU A 510 -9.89 -22.18 -19.28
CA GLU A 510 -8.50 -22.38 -18.85
C GLU A 510 -7.99 -21.17 -18.06
N PRO A 511 -7.06 -21.36 -17.11
CA PRO A 511 -6.35 -20.25 -16.45
C PRO A 511 -5.45 -19.49 -17.44
N ASP A 512 -5.18 -18.22 -17.13
CA ASP A 512 -4.55 -17.26 -18.04
C ASP A 512 -3.15 -17.67 -18.55
N HIS A 513 -2.33 -18.29 -17.71
CA HIS A 513 -1.03 -18.85 -18.09
C HIS A 513 -1.14 -19.89 -19.22
N ALA A 514 -2.14 -20.76 -19.15
CA ALA A 514 -2.33 -21.88 -20.09
C ALA A 514 -2.84 -21.45 -21.48
N GLN A 515 -3.19 -20.17 -21.67
CA GLN A 515 -3.77 -19.69 -22.94
C GLN A 515 -2.74 -19.20 -23.98
N LEU A 516 -1.45 -19.14 -23.66
CA LEU A 516 -0.43 -18.81 -24.66
C LEU A 516 -0.27 -19.93 -25.71
N LYS A 517 -0.29 -19.53 -26.98
CA LYS A 517 0.22 -20.34 -28.10
C LYS A 517 1.74 -20.29 -28.13
N LYS A 518 2.37 -21.28 -28.79
CA LYS A 518 3.80 -21.26 -29.07
C LYS A 518 4.14 -20.10 -30.01
N ALA A 519 5.35 -19.55 -29.89
CA ALA A 519 5.79 -18.40 -30.68
C ALA A 519 5.70 -18.66 -32.19
N LYS A 520 6.19 -19.82 -32.63
CA LYS A 520 6.14 -20.27 -34.04
C LYS A 520 4.72 -20.40 -34.63
N ASP A 521 3.69 -20.48 -33.79
CA ASP A 521 2.28 -20.61 -34.21
C ASP A 521 1.56 -19.22 -34.22
N CYS A 522 2.33 -18.13 -34.11
CA CYS A 522 1.87 -16.75 -34.00
C CYS A 522 2.71 -15.79 -34.86
N LYS A 523 2.11 -14.69 -35.34
CA LYS A 523 2.86 -13.60 -35.96
C LYS A 523 3.40 -12.64 -34.88
N PRO A 524 4.68 -12.22 -34.94
CA PRO A 524 5.19 -11.07 -34.21
C PRO A 524 4.34 -9.80 -34.43
N ILE A 525 4.28 -8.94 -33.42
CA ILE A 525 3.58 -7.66 -33.49
C ILE A 525 4.61 -6.54 -33.61
N GLU A 526 4.59 -5.84 -34.74
CA GLU A 526 5.40 -4.65 -34.98
C GLU A 526 4.80 -3.47 -34.21
N TYR A 527 5.52 -3.01 -33.19
CA TYR A 527 5.19 -1.83 -32.40
C TYR A 527 5.97 -0.61 -32.92
N PRO A 528 5.32 0.57 -33.08
CA PRO A 528 6.04 1.81 -33.39
C PRO A 528 7.08 2.14 -32.31
N LYS A 529 8.19 2.77 -32.71
CA LYS A 529 9.12 3.43 -31.77
C LYS A 529 8.40 4.58 -31.06
N SER A 530 8.81 4.89 -29.84
CA SER A 530 8.26 6.01 -29.07
C SER A 530 8.61 7.37 -29.70
N ASP A 531 7.64 8.28 -29.74
CA ASP A 531 7.83 9.69 -30.14
C ASP A 531 8.34 10.58 -28.99
N ASN A 532 8.45 10.02 -27.77
CA ASN A 532 8.84 10.66 -26.51
C ASN A 532 8.03 11.93 -26.16
N VAL A 533 6.84 12.08 -26.77
CA VAL A 533 5.90 13.20 -26.56
C VAL A 533 4.52 12.69 -26.16
N ILE A 534 3.99 11.70 -26.88
CA ILE A 534 2.72 11.01 -26.56
C ILE A 534 2.99 9.59 -26.07
N THR A 535 4.06 8.98 -26.59
CA THR A 535 4.47 7.59 -26.38
C THR A 535 5.91 7.56 -25.90
N PHE A 536 6.24 6.60 -25.02
CA PHE A 536 7.53 6.57 -24.32
C PHE A 536 8.11 5.16 -24.29
N ASP A 537 9.39 5.06 -23.92
CA ASP A 537 10.04 3.81 -23.60
C ASP A 537 9.67 3.29 -22.19
N LEU A 538 9.99 2.03 -21.93
CA LEU A 538 9.62 1.38 -20.67
C LEU A 538 10.41 1.91 -19.46
N LEU A 539 11.67 2.30 -19.61
CA LEU A 539 12.55 2.68 -18.50
C LEU A 539 12.24 4.10 -17.99
N SER A 540 12.04 5.07 -18.89
CA SER A 540 11.52 6.40 -18.49
C SER A 540 10.12 6.33 -17.87
N SER A 541 9.35 5.29 -18.21
CA SER A 541 8.08 4.99 -17.55
C SER A 541 8.29 4.44 -16.14
N VAL A 542 9.18 3.45 -15.95
CA VAL A 542 9.53 2.91 -14.62
C VAL A 542 10.03 4.01 -13.67
N ALA A 543 10.85 4.94 -14.16
CA ALA A 543 11.28 6.10 -13.37
C ALA A 543 10.11 6.95 -12.82
N LEU A 544 9.02 7.11 -13.59
CA LEU A 544 7.79 7.79 -13.18
C LEU A 544 6.90 6.98 -12.21
N THR A 545 7.30 5.77 -11.81
CA THR A 545 6.74 5.08 -10.63
C THR A 545 7.48 5.41 -9.33
N SER A 546 8.71 5.95 -9.44
CA SER A 546 9.66 6.07 -8.32
C SER A 546 9.79 4.78 -7.50
N THR A 547 9.78 3.62 -8.17
CA THR A 547 10.04 2.32 -7.54
C THR A 547 11.50 2.18 -7.13
N ASN A 548 11.74 1.60 -5.96
CA ASN A 548 13.08 1.27 -5.48
C ASN A 548 13.07 0.01 -4.60
N HIS A 549 14.19 -0.70 -4.59
CA HIS A 549 14.52 -1.84 -3.73
C HIS A 549 16.04 -1.80 -3.45
N ASP A 550 16.53 -2.51 -2.44
CA ASP A 550 17.97 -2.82 -2.35
C ASP A 550 18.42 -3.54 -3.63
N SER A 551 19.59 -3.16 -4.14
CA SER A 551 20.23 -3.85 -5.26
C SER A 551 20.86 -5.19 -4.84
N ASP A 552 21.10 -5.35 -3.54
CA ASP A 552 21.70 -6.50 -2.88
C ASP A 552 20.71 -7.22 -1.94
N GLU A 553 19.47 -7.43 -2.37
CA GLU A 553 18.56 -8.42 -1.76
C GLU A 553 18.33 -9.64 -2.68
N PRO A 554 17.99 -10.83 -2.15
CA PRO A 554 17.60 -11.97 -2.98
C PRO A 554 16.37 -11.64 -3.83
N PRO A 555 16.36 -11.90 -5.15
CA PRO A 555 15.23 -11.54 -6.01
C PRO A 555 13.89 -12.13 -5.53
N HIS A 556 12.98 -11.25 -5.10
CA HIS A 556 11.61 -11.59 -4.69
C HIS A 556 10.71 -12.10 -5.86
N LEU A 557 11.27 -12.22 -7.06
CA LEU A 557 10.69 -12.86 -8.24
C LEU A 557 11.22 -14.30 -8.35
N THR A 558 10.89 -15.15 -7.38
CA THR A 558 11.54 -16.45 -7.24
C THR A 558 11.14 -17.42 -8.36
N LEU A 559 12.07 -18.26 -8.81
CA LEU A 559 11.81 -19.36 -9.73
C LEU A 559 11.87 -20.69 -8.97
N LYS A 560 11.12 -21.70 -9.42
CA LYS A 560 11.21 -23.08 -8.90
C LYS A 560 12.35 -23.86 -9.59
N ASP A 561 12.64 -23.50 -10.83
CA ASP A 561 13.75 -24.00 -11.65
C ASP A 561 14.29 -22.82 -12.49
N ASP A 562 15.54 -22.42 -12.23
CA ASP A 562 16.22 -21.31 -12.91
C ASP A 562 16.46 -21.57 -14.42
N SER A 563 16.33 -22.82 -14.87
CA SER A 563 16.59 -23.21 -16.26
C SER A 563 15.35 -23.25 -17.16
N ILE A 564 14.15 -23.29 -16.58
CA ILE A 564 12.87 -23.24 -17.34
C ILE A 564 12.73 -21.98 -18.22
N PRO A 565 13.12 -20.76 -17.79
CA PRO A 565 12.99 -19.56 -18.62
C PRO A 565 13.71 -19.69 -19.96
N THR A 566 14.96 -20.16 -19.98
CA THR A 566 15.69 -20.40 -21.25
C THR A 566 15.20 -21.65 -21.97
N LYS A 567 15.03 -22.79 -21.27
CA LYS A 567 14.70 -24.09 -21.89
C LYS A 567 13.27 -24.19 -22.44
N ILE A 568 12.32 -23.42 -21.89
CA ILE A 568 10.89 -23.51 -22.22
C ILE A 568 10.33 -22.15 -22.64
N ASN A 569 10.43 -21.11 -21.79
CA ASN A 569 9.78 -19.83 -22.09
C ASN A 569 10.40 -19.16 -23.32
N LEU A 570 11.73 -19.08 -23.41
CA LEU A 570 12.43 -18.59 -24.59
C LEU A 570 12.27 -19.57 -25.77
N ALA A 571 12.58 -20.86 -25.59
CA ALA A 571 12.59 -21.83 -26.69
C ALA A 571 11.20 -22.11 -27.35
N ILE A 572 10.10 -22.00 -26.59
CA ILE A 572 8.74 -22.34 -27.08
C ILE A 572 7.85 -21.11 -27.24
N TYR A 573 8.01 -20.12 -26.37
CA TYR A 573 7.15 -18.92 -26.30
C TYR A 573 7.90 -17.62 -26.63
N ASP A 574 9.20 -17.68 -26.97
CA ASP A 574 10.07 -16.51 -27.23
C ASP A 574 10.04 -15.47 -26.11
N GLY A 575 10.15 -15.94 -24.86
CA GLY A 575 10.40 -15.10 -23.68
C GLY A 575 9.28 -14.10 -23.35
N PRO A 576 8.00 -14.54 -23.20
CA PRO A 576 6.87 -13.66 -22.92
C PRO A 576 7.05 -12.79 -21.67
N GLU A 577 7.90 -13.18 -20.71
CA GLU A 577 8.25 -12.42 -19.52
C GLU A 577 8.91 -11.06 -19.83
N GLN A 578 9.62 -10.93 -20.95
CA GLN A 578 10.13 -9.63 -21.44
C GLN A 578 9.00 -8.68 -21.88
N ARG A 579 7.80 -9.21 -22.16
CA ARG A 579 6.70 -8.48 -22.83
C ARG A 579 5.49 -8.26 -21.93
N PHE A 580 5.13 -9.23 -21.08
CA PHE A 580 4.06 -9.04 -20.10
C PHE A 580 4.49 -8.23 -18.88
N CYS A 581 5.79 -8.05 -18.64
CA CYS A 581 6.29 -7.30 -17.50
C CYS A 581 6.19 -5.79 -17.77
N PRO A 582 5.34 -5.04 -17.05
CA PRO A 582 5.15 -3.60 -17.27
C PRO A 582 6.30 -2.74 -16.69
N ALA A 583 7.48 -3.33 -16.47
CA ALA A 583 8.62 -2.68 -15.83
C ALA A 583 10.01 -3.22 -16.21
N GLY A 584 10.15 -4.10 -17.20
CA GLY A 584 11.49 -4.54 -17.66
C GLY A 584 12.30 -5.32 -16.61
N VAL A 585 11.62 -6.07 -15.73
CA VAL A 585 12.25 -6.89 -14.68
C VAL A 585 12.95 -8.13 -15.26
N TYR A 586 12.50 -8.63 -16.42
CA TYR A 586 13.00 -9.87 -17.02
C TYR A 586 13.67 -9.59 -18.37
N GLU A 587 14.92 -10.02 -18.50
CA GLU A 587 15.74 -9.80 -19.69
C GLU A 587 16.52 -11.08 -20.06
N PHE A 588 16.71 -11.37 -21.34
CA PHE A 588 17.46 -12.53 -21.82
C PHE A 588 18.76 -12.06 -22.48
N VAL A 589 19.79 -11.91 -21.65
CA VAL A 589 21.13 -11.44 -21.99
C VAL A 589 21.99 -12.59 -22.50
N GLU A 590 22.99 -12.30 -23.33
CA GLU A 590 23.98 -13.31 -23.77
C GLU A 590 25.07 -13.46 -22.71
N ASN A 591 25.42 -14.71 -22.38
CA ASN A 591 26.53 -15.02 -21.50
C ASN A 591 27.85 -15.16 -22.28
N GLU A 592 28.96 -15.36 -21.57
CA GLU A 592 30.32 -15.54 -22.14
C GLU A 592 30.43 -16.69 -23.15
N SER A 593 29.47 -17.62 -23.18
CA SER A 593 29.37 -18.72 -24.13
C SER A 593 28.40 -18.45 -25.30
N GLY A 594 27.93 -17.21 -25.47
CA GLY A 594 26.96 -16.81 -26.50
C GLY A 594 25.54 -17.37 -26.29
N GLN A 595 25.24 -17.93 -25.12
CA GLN A 595 23.92 -18.49 -24.81
C GLN A 595 23.05 -17.46 -24.07
N ARG A 596 21.76 -17.37 -24.43
CA ARG A 596 20.83 -16.42 -23.81
C ARG A 596 20.30 -16.93 -22.46
N GLN A 597 20.73 -16.29 -21.38
CA GLN A 597 20.32 -16.58 -20.00
C GLN A 597 19.37 -15.48 -19.47
N LEU A 598 18.42 -15.85 -18.61
CA LEU A 598 17.56 -14.89 -17.94
C LEU A 598 18.35 -14.09 -16.88
N GLN A 599 18.24 -12.77 -16.93
CA GLN A 599 18.58 -11.84 -15.85
C GLN A 599 17.29 -11.29 -15.22
N ILE A 600 17.28 -11.18 -13.89
CA ILE A 600 16.17 -10.58 -13.13
C ILE A 600 16.62 -9.25 -12.51
N ASN A 601 16.13 -8.16 -13.10
CA ASN A 601 16.28 -6.78 -12.63
C ASN A 601 15.20 -6.48 -11.56
N ALA A 602 15.27 -7.18 -10.42
CA ALA A 602 14.26 -7.17 -9.36
C ALA A 602 13.91 -5.76 -8.84
N GLN A 603 14.90 -4.85 -8.82
CA GLN A 603 14.76 -3.47 -8.36
C GLN A 603 13.71 -2.65 -9.13
N ASN A 604 13.42 -3.03 -10.38
CA ASN A 604 12.41 -2.38 -11.23
C ASN A 604 10.97 -2.83 -10.89
N CYS A 605 10.76 -3.77 -9.96
CA CYS A 605 9.48 -4.44 -9.80
C CYS A 605 8.39 -3.57 -9.17
N ILE A 606 7.46 -3.06 -9.99
CA ILE A 606 6.31 -2.26 -9.54
C ILE A 606 5.16 -3.07 -8.87
N HIS A 607 5.50 -4.24 -8.31
CA HIS A 607 4.64 -5.22 -7.60
C HIS A 607 3.31 -5.57 -8.31
N CYS A 608 3.27 -5.49 -9.63
CA CYS A 608 2.04 -5.61 -10.44
C CYS A 608 1.35 -6.99 -10.36
N LYS A 609 2.08 -8.05 -9.96
CA LYS A 609 1.72 -9.49 -9.92
C LYS A 609 1.51 -10.21 -11.27
N THR A 610 1.61 -9.51 -12.41
CA THR A 610 1.37 -10.10 -13.75
C THR A 610 2.24 -11.32 -14.07
N CYS A 611 3.49 -11.33 -13.63
CA CYS A 611 4.46 -12.39 -13.91
C CYS A 611 4.06 -13.75 -13.30
N ASP A 612 3.63 -13.75 -12.05
CA ASP A 612 3.09 -14.93 -11.35
C ASP A 612 1.82 -15.47 -12.05
N ILE A 613 0.95 -14.56 -12.51
CA ILE A 613 -0.30 -14.92 -13.19
C ILE A 613 -0.08 -15.49 -14.59
N LYS A 614 0.87 -14.94 -15.36
CA LYS A 614 0.93 -15.12 -16.83
C LYS A 614 2.09 -15.98 -17.34
N ASP A 615 3.10 -16.29 -16.52
CA ASP A 615 4.13 -17.27 -16.88
C ASP A 615 3.48 -18.61 -17.27
N PRO A 616 3.62 -19.08 -18.53
CA PRO A 616 2.94 -20.28 -19.04
C PRO A 616 3.34 -21.56 -18.31
N THR A 617 4.49 -21.56 -17.64
CA THR A 617 5.00 -22.72 -16.88
C THR A 617 4.63 -22.67 -15.39
N GLN A 618 4.12 -21.54 -14.90
CA GLN A 618 3.90 -21.28 -13.46
C GLN A 618 5.16 -21.57 -12.63
N ASN A 619 6.34 -21.30 -13.18
CA ASN A 619 7.64 -21.38 -12.52
C ASN A 619 7.86 -20.18 -11.60
N ILE A 620 7.50 -18.97 -12.05
CA ILE A 620 7.59 -17.73 -11.27
C ILE A 620 6.67 -17.80 -10.05
N ASN A 621 7.18 -17.36 -8.90
CA ASN A 621 6.44 -17.15 -7.68
C ASN A 621 6.84 -15.81 -7.06
N TRP A 622 5.95 -14.82 -7.13
CA TRP A 622 6.16 -13.51 -6.51
C TRP A 622 6.03 -13.63 -4.99
N VAL A 623 7.06 -13.19 -4.27
CA VAL A 623 7.04 -12.99 -2.80
C VAL A 623 7.29 -11.53 -2.48
N THR A 624 7.19 -11.16 -1.20
CA THR A 624 7.51 -9.80 -0.77
C THR A 624 9.03 -9.58 -0.77
N PRO A 625 9.54 -8.47 -1.33
CA PRO A 625 10.83 -7.92 -0.94
C PRO A 625 10.78 -7.42 0.51
N GLN A 626 11.85 -6.78 0.96
CA GLN A 626 11.86 -6.04 2.22
C GLN A 626 10.73 -5.00 2.30
N GLY A 627 10.33 -4.71 3.54
CA GLY A 627 9.27 -3.74 3.85
C GLY A 627 9.65 -2.31 3.47
N GLY A 628 8.67 -1.54 2.99
CA GLY A 628 8.85 -0.17 2.51
C GLY A 628 9.17 -0.06 1.02
N GLU A 629 9.74 -1.12 0.44
CA GLU A 629 10.16 -1.18 -0.96
C GLU A 629 9.00 -1.39 -1.94
N GLY A 630 9.27 -1.05 -3.22
CA GLY A 630 8.29 -1.06 -4.31
C GLY A 630 7.99 0.35 -4.85
N PRO A 631 6.88 0.52 -5.60
CA PRO A 631 6.54 1.78 -6.27
C PRO A 631 5.99 2.85 -5.32
N ALA A 632 6.38 4.11 -5.53
CA ALA A 632 5.85 5.26 -4.82
C ALA A 632 4.86 6.04 -5.70
N TYR A 633 3.60 5.59 -5.82
CA TYR A 633 2.60 6.11 -6.77
C TYR A 633 2.02 7.53 -6.46
N ASN A 634 2.84 8.43 -5.92
CA ASN A 634 2.51 9.83 -5.63
C ASN A 634 2.87 10.75 -6.81
N GLY A 635 2.22 10.56 -7.96
CA GLY A 635 2.48 11.26 -9.24
C GLY A 635 2.25 12.79 -9.30
N ILE A 636 2.22 13.47 -8.15
CA ILE A 636 2.41 14.91 -7.93
C ILE A 636 2.82 15.04 -6.45
N LYS A 637 4.01 15.60 -6.18
CA LYS A 637 4.23 16.37 -4.94
C LYS A 637 3.61 17.75 -5.19
N PRO A 638 2.80 18.32 -4.28
CA PRO A 638 2.18 19.62 -4.50
C PRO A 638 3.26 20.69 -4.74
N LYS A 639 3.05 21.56 -5.73
CA LYS A 639 3.72 22.87 -5.72
C LYS A 639 3.10 23.69 -4.59
N ASN A 640 3.92 24.25 -3.70
CA ASN A 640 3.43 25.21 -2.72
C ASN A 640 2.92 26.46 -3.46
N SER A 641 1.63 26.75 -3.32
CA SER A 641 0.99 27.92 -3.91
C SER A 641 1.02 29.09 -2.92
N SER A 642 2.03 29.96 -3.04
CA SER A 642 2.12 31.19 -2.24
C SER A 642 2.63 32.35 -3.09
N MET A 643 1.85 33.42 -3.12
CA MET A 643 2.16 34.76 -3.65
C MET A 643 2.58 34.86 -5.11
N SER A 644 1.62 35.26 -5.95
CA SER A 644 1.91 36.07 -7.13
C SER A 644 2.19 37.52 -6.70
N GLU A 645 3.38 38.04 -6.96
CA GLU A 645 3.62 39.49 -6.99
C GLU A 645 4.07 39.94 -8.37
N LYS A 646 3.74 41.19 -8.71
CA LYS A 646 4.06 41.81 -10.00
C LYS A 646 5.31 42.67 -9.85
N SER A 647 6.39 42.33 -10.56
CA SER A 647 7.52 43.23 -10.78
C SER A 647 7.79 43.41 -12.27
N SER A 648 7.11 44.38 -12.87
CA SER A 648 7.39 44.82 -14.24
C SER A 648 8.69 45.61 -14.29
N ILE A 649 9.77 45.01 -14.79
CA ILE A 649 10.99 45.74 -15.18
C ILE A 649 11.21 45.56 -16.68
N SER A 650 11.08 46.66 -17.41
CA SER A 650 11.45 46.73 -18.81
C SER A 650 12.97 46.84 -18.96
N LYS A 651 13.52 46.17 -19.98
CA LYS A 651 14.75 46.64 -20.64
C LYS A 651 14.75 46.22 -22.10
N THR A 652 14.73 47.22 -22.97
CA THR A 652 14.80 47.08 -24.41
C THR A 652 16.23 46.73 -24.84
N GLY A 653 16.37 45.73 -25.72
CA GLY A 653 17.67 45.32 -26.25
C GLY A 653 17.54 44.68 -27.63
N LYS A 654 17.34 45.51 -28.68
CA LYS A 654 17.56 45.06 -30.05
C LYS A 654 19.07 44.94 -30.28
N TYR A 655 19.52 43.86 -30.91
CA TYR A 655 20.43 43.93 -32.06
C TYR A 655 20.24 42.68 -32.94
N GLN A 656 20.66 42.75 -34.21
CA GLN A 656 20.40 41.75 -35.24
C GLN A 656 21.70 41.09 -35.73
N ASN A 657 21.54 39.90 -36.31
CA ASN A 657 22.34 39.29 -37.39
C ASN A 657 23.88 39.33 -37.30
N GLY A 658 24.48 38.15 -37.16
CA GLY A 658 25.90 37.88 -37.42
C GLY A 658 26.08 36.46 -37.98
N THR A 659 25.80 36.29 -39.27
CA THR A 659 25.99 35.01 -40.00
C THR A 659 27.48 34.72 -40.20
N ILE A 660 27.93 33.46 -40.11
CA ILE A 660 28.98 32.89 -41.00
C ILE A 660 29.06 31.35 -40.86
N HIS A 661 29.02 30.68 -42.02
CA HIS A 661 29.45 29.33 -42.41
C HIS A 661 29.43 28.11 -41.45
N ASN A 662 28.67 27.09 -41.88
CA ASN A 662 29.16 25.70 -41.90
C ASN A 662 30.24 25.55 -42.98
N ASP A 663 31.18 24.62 -42.78
CA ASP A 663 31.60 23.63 -43.79
C ASP A 663 32.50 22.54 -43.14
N GLY A 664 32.71 21.41 -43.83
CA GLY A 664 33.72 20.41 -43.44
C GLY A 664 33.20 19.02 -43.03
N THR A 665 32.69 18.24 -43.98
CA THR A 665 32.48 16.79 -43.80
C THR A 665 33.78 16.00 -43.97
N GLN A 666 34.03 14.99 -43.14
CA GLN A 666 34.89 13.85 -43.54
C GLN A 666 34.50 12.53 -42.84
N THR A 667 35.12 11.43 -43.29
CA THR A 667 34.59 10.06 -43.28
C THR A 667 35.01 9.21 -42.07
N ALA A 668 34.41 8.02 -41.96
CA ALA A 668 34.43 7.16 -40.77
C ALA A 668 35.45 6.00 -40.81
N ALA A 669 35.43 5.21 -39.72
CA ALA A 669 36.07 3.91 -39.46
C ALA A 669 37.49 3.94 -38.84
N GLY A 670 37.58 3.49 -37.58
CA GLY A 670 38.81 3.26 -36.83
C GLY A 670 38.47 2.68 -35.44
N ALA A 671 39.03 1.50 -35.12
CA ALA A 671 38.62 0.59 -34.03
C ALA A 671 38.52 1.17 -32.60
N ALA A 672 37.80 0.46 -31.72
CA ALA A 672 37.65 0.80 -30.30
C ALA A 672 38.73 0.16 -29.40
N ALA A 673 39.39 0.99 -28.57
CA ALA A 673 40.00 0.61 -27.29
C ALA A 673 40.37 1.88 -26.48
N ALA A 674 40.48 1.74 -25.15
CA ALA A 674 41.09 2.69 -24.20
C ALA A 674 40.61 4.16 -24.19
N ALA A 675 39.71 4.50 -23.26
CA ALA A 675 39.54 5.87 -22.74
C ALA A 675 38.79 5.85 -21.38
N SER A 676 39.51 5.66 -20.26
CA SER A 676 38.90 5.64 -18.92
C SER A 676 39.79 6.24 -17.82
N SER A 677 40.42 7.38 -18.11
CA SER A 677 41.14 8.18 -17.11
C SER A 677 41.37 9.62 -17.60
N SER A 678 41.47 10.54 -16.65
CA SER A 678 42.10 11.87 -16.77
C SER A 678 41.76 12.75 -17.99
N PHE A 679 40.84 13.70 -17.80
CA PHE A 679 41.12 15.10 -18.13
C PHE A 679 40.45 16.04 -17.13
N VAL A 680 41.18 16.40 -16.06
CA VAL A 680 40.82 17.52 -15.19
C VAL A 680 41.36 18.78 -15.86
N GLN A 681 40.49 19.69 -16.27
CA GLN A 681 40.89 21.00 -16.77
C GLN A 681 40.31 22.08 -15.84
N SER A 682 41.20 22.89 -15.27
CA SER A 682 40.87 23.93 -14.30
C SER A 682 40.07 25.07 -14.94
N TYR A 683 38.90 25.37 -14.41
CA TYR A 683 38.14 26.57 -14.75
C TYR A 683 38.33 27.69 -13.70
N PRO A 684 38.24 28.98 -14.09
CA PRO A 684 38.47 30.08 -13.16
C PRO A 684 37.43 30.20 -12.04
N SER A 685 37.80 30.91 -10.98
CA SER A 685 36.95 31.19 -9.82
C SER A 685 35.83 32.18 -10.14
N ASP A 686 34.63 31.67 -10.38
CA ASP A 686 33.40 32.47 -10.52
C ASP A 686 32.44 32.11 -9.37
N THR A 687 32.08 33.09 -8.52
CA THR A 687 31.32 32.85 -7.27
C THR A 687 29.87 32.42 -7.51
N SER A 688 29.39 32.52 -8.74
CA SER A 688 28.07 32.02 -9.17
C SER A 688 27.96 30.49 -9.11
N ASN A 689 29.08 29.76 -9.19
CA ASN A 689 29.08 28.31 -9.36
C ASN A 689 28.96 27.54 -8.02
N SER A 690 29.46 28.10 -6.92
CA SER A 690 29.39 27.48 -5.58
C SER A 690 27.97 27.43 -5.03
N ASP A 691 27.17 28.49 -5.25
CA ASP A 691 25.79 28.53 -4.78
C ASP A 691 24.85 27.62 -5.59
N ALA A 692 25.15 27.39 -6.87
CA ALA A 692 24.49 26.37 -7.68
C ALA A 692 24.78 24.95 -7.14
N ALA A 693 26.05 24.64 -6.85
CA ALA A 693 26.45 23.35 -6.27
C ALA A 693 25.85 23.14 -4.86
N PHE A 694 25.83 24.18 -4.03
CA PHE A 694 25.19 24.14 -2.71
C PHE A 694 23.68 23.88 -2.80
N LEU A 695 22.97 24.59 -3.67
CA LEU A 695 21.54 24.39 -3.89
C LEU A 695 21.23 22.97 -4.42
N GLU A 696 22.09 22.43 -5.28
CA GLU A 696 21.95 21.06 -5.80
C GLU A 696 22.17 20.02 -4.68
N ALA A 697 23.25 20.13 -3.90
CA ALA A 697 23.51 19.25 -2.76
C ALA A 697 22.41 19.35 -1.69
N TYR A 698 21.91 20.55 -1.41
CA TYR A 698 20.78 20.79 -0.50
C TYR A 698 19.50 20.12 -0.99
N GLU A 699 19.17 20.20 -2.29
CA GLU A 699 18.00 19.53 -2.86
C GLU A 699 18.19 18.00 -2.93
N CYS A 700 19.40 17.49 -3.15
CA CYS A 700 19.74 16.07 -3.01
C CYS A 700 19.46 15.56 -1.58
N ALA A 701 19.99 16.24 -0.56
CA ALA A 701 19.74 15.90 0.85
C ALA A 701 18.24 15.96 1.20
N LYS A 702 17.55 17.04 0.81
CA LYS A 702 16.10 17.27 1.01
C LYS A 702 15.19 16.28 0.28
N LEU A 703 15.65 15.70 -0.82
CA LEU A 703 14.93 14.65 -1.55
C LEU A 703 15.34 13.24 -1.13
N ASN A 704 16.36 13.10 -0.26
CA ASN A 704 17.10 11.88 0.03
C ASN A 704 17.49 11.12 -1.25
N ARG A 705 18.22 11.80 -2.14
CA ARG A 705 18.69 11.28 -3.43
C ARG A 705 20.15 11.64 -3.64
N ASP A 706 20.89 10.75 -4.29
CA ASP A 706 22.32 10.91 -4.58
C ASP A 706 23.12 11.36 -3.35
N TRP A 707 23.07 10.52 -2.31
CA TRP A 707 23.75 10.79 -1.03
C TRP A 707 25.27 10.91 -1.20
N HIS A 708 25.86 10.19 -2.16
CA HIS A 708 27.26 10.36 -2.55
C HIS A 708 27.57 11.80 -2.96
N LYS A 709 26.70 12.48 -3.72
CA LYS A 709 26.85 13.89 -4.07
C LYS A 709 26.70 14.83 -2.87
N VAL A 710 25.88 14.48 -1.88
CA VAL A 710 25.80 15.23 -0.61
C VAL A 710 27.09 15.10 0.20
N CYS A 711 27.60 13.88 0.38
CA CYS A 711 28.89 13.63 1.05
C CYS A 711 30.05 14.31 0.31
N SER A 712 30.08 14.23 -1.02
CA SER A 712 31.09 14.90 -1.85
C SER A 712 31.08 16.42 -1.64
N ALA A 713 29.89 17.05 -1.62
CA ALA A 713 29.75 18.47 -1.31
C ALA A 713 30.23 18.80 0.12
N LEU A 714 29.76 18.07 1.14
CA LEU A 714 30.13 18.31 2.54
C LEU A 714 31.63 18.02 2.83
N SER A 715 32.29 17.17 2.03
CA SER A 715 33.72 16.91 2.16
C SER A 715 34.60 18.10 1.75
N GLY A 716 34.13 18.96 0.82
CA GLY A 716 34.78 20.22 0.46
C GLY A 716 34.22 21.44 1.22
N HIS A 717 32.96 21.36 1.66
CA HIS A 717 32.19 22.45 2.25
C HIS A 717 31.35 22.00 3.45
N PRO A 718 31.97 21.65 4.60
CA PRO A 718 31.22 21.23 5.79
C PRO A 718 30.27 22.32 6.29
N GLU A 719 30.62 23.61 6.10
CA GLU A 719 29.81 24.76 6.52
C GLU A 719 28.44 24.84 5.83
N TRP A 720 28.26 24.12 4.71
CA TRP A 720 26.97 24.00 4.03
C TRP A 720 25.93 23.21 4.84
N LEU A 721 26.37 22.41 5.83
CA LEU A 721 25.46 21.68 6.72
C LEU A 721 24.62 22.63 7.59
N THR A 722 25.21 23.75 7.99
CA THR A 722 24.59 24.80 8.83
C THR A 722 24.12 26.04 8.05
N ARG A 723 24.40 26.12 6.75
CA ARG A 723 23.94 27.20 5.86
C ARG A 723 22.45 27.06 5.51
N VAL A 724 21.69 28.17 5.56
CA VAL A 724 20.31 28.26 5.03
C VAL A 724 20.35 28.85 3.61
N PRO A 725 19.94 28.12 2.55
CA PRO A 725 19.90 28.69 1.19
C PRO A 725 18.93 29.87 1.07
N GLU A 726 19.15 30.77 0.11
CA GLU A 726 18.21 31.85 -0.15
C GLU A 726 16.82 31.31 -0.54
N GLY A 727 15.75 31.97 -0.10
CA GLY A 727 14.37 31.49 -0.30
C GLY A 727 14.02 30.17 0.41
N ARG A 728 14.87 29.66 1.32
CA ARG A 728 14.58 28.51 2.19
C ARG A 728 14.46 28.93 3.66
N GLN A 729 13.69 28.17 4.44
CA GLN A 729 13.57 28.36 5.89
C GLN A 729 14.62 27.53 6.65
N TRP A 730 14.84 26.29 6.21
CA TRP A 730 15.70 25.30 6.84
C TRP A 730 17.04 25.11 6.12
N THR A 731 18.01 24.54 6.84
CA THR A 731 19.35 24.16 6.36
C THR A 731 19.42 22.72 5.87
N MET A 732 20.57 22.31 5.34
CA MET A 732 20.81 20.91 4.98
C MET A 732 20.63 19.96 6.19
N LEU A 733 21.16 20.29 7.39
CA LEU A 733 20.98 19.46 8.59
C LEU A 733 19.50 19.26 8.96
N HIS A 734 18.71 20.34 8.95
CA HIS A 734 17.27 20.26 9.24
C HIS A 734 16.52 19.43 8.19
N GLN A 735 16.93 19.47 6.92
CA GLN A 735 16.37 18.60 5.87
C GLN A 735 16.77 17.12 6.04
N ILE A 736 18.01 16.83 6.47
CA ILE A 736 18.47 15.46 6.74
C ILE A 736 17.69 14.86 7.92
N VAL A 737 17.51 15.61 9.00
CA VAL A 737 16.68 15.18 10.15
C VAL A 737 15.21 15.03 9.75
N PHE A 738 14.67 15.94 8.93
CA PHE A 738 13.33 15.82 8.35
C PHE A 738 13.17 14.60 7.44
N SER A 739 14.26 14.06 6.86
CA SER A 739 14.22 12.84 6.03
C SER A 739 14.07 11.55 6.85
N GLY A 740 14.50 11.54 8.12
CA GLY A 740 14.42 10.39 9.03
C GLY A 740 15.61 9.42 9.00
N HIS A 741 16.61 9.61 8.14
CA HIS A 741 17.73 8.67 8.00
C HIS A 741 18.89 8.99 8.98
N ALA A 742 18.95 8.28 10.12
CA ALA A 742 19.98 8.49 11.14
C ALA A 742 21.42 8.28 10.64
N LYS A 743 21.66 7.27 9.78
CA LYS A 743 22.99 7.07 9.17
C LYS A 743 23.45 8.27 8.32
N HIS A 744 22.54 8.87 7.54
CA HIS A 744 22.84 10.07 6.75
C HIS A 744 23.07 11.29 7.65
N LEU A 745 22.40 11.36 8.81
CA LEU A 745 22.71 12.37 9.82
C LEU A 745 24.13 12.20 10.36
N ASP A 746 24.54 10.99 10.73
CA ASP A 746 25.89 10.73 11.26
C ASP A 746 27.00 10.99 10.25
N GLU A 747 26.82 10.54 9.01
CA GLU A 747 27.78 10.78 7.93
C GLU A 747 27.92 12.29 7.64
N ALA A 748 26.82 13.03 7.61
CA ALA A 748 26.85 14.49 7.45
C ALA A 748 27.52 15.20 8.65
N LEU A 749 27.17 14.79 9.87
CA LEU A 749 27.79 15.30 11.11
C LEU A 749 29.29 14.95 11.22
N GLY A 750 29.76 13.91 10.52
CA GLY A 750 31.17 13.52 10.47
C GLY A 750 32.08 14.56 9.82
N PHE A 751 31.56 15.41 8.92
CA PHE A 751 32.38 16.43 8.25
C PHE A 751 32.67 17.67 9.14
N GLU A 752 31.86 17.92 10.16
CA GLU A 752 32.00 19.08 11.07
C GLU A 752 33.04 18.88 12.20
N ILE A 753 33.79 17.76 12.21
CA ILE A 753 34.78 17.41 13.27
C ILE A 753 35.82 18.51 13.55
N ASN A 754 36.14 19.34 12.55
CA ASN A 754 37.13 20.42 12.65
C ASN A 754 36.51 21.79 12.94
N ASN A 755 35.18 21.91 12.99
CA ASN A 755 34.47 23.17 13.17
C ASN A 755 34.23 23.47 14.67
N ASN A 756 35.04 24.36 15.24
CA ASN A 756 34.97 24.72 16.66
C ASN A 756 33.66 25.39 17.10
N ASP A 757 32.89 25.94 16.16
CA ASP A 757 31.64 26.67 16.41
C ASP A 757 30.37 25.88 16.05
N PHE A 758 30.50 24.64 15.57
CA PHE A 758 29.34 23.78 15.30
C PHE A 758 28.51 23.53 16.57
N ARG A 759 27.19 23.65 16.46
CA ARG A 759 26.22 23.36 17.52
C ARG A 759 25.09 22.53 16.93
N LEU A 760 24.68 21.45 17.58
CA LEU A 760 23.59 20.61 17.07
C LEU A 760 22.23 21.35 17.09
N LEU A 761 21.93 22.09 18.15
CA LEU A 761 20.66 22.81 18.35
C LEU A 761 20.73 24.30 18.00
N TYR A 762 21.27 24.65 16.83
CA TYR A 762 21.04 25.99 16.27
C TYR A 762 19.62 26.11 15.71
N LYS A 763 19.17 27.35 15.49
CA LYS A 763 17.84 27.66 14.96
C LYS A 763 17.90 27.99 13.47
N ALA A 764 16.97 27.43 12.70
CA ALA A 764 16.67 27.79 11.33
C ALA A 764 15.93 29.15 11.24
N ARG A 765 15.63 29.65 10.03
CA ARG A 765 14.98 30.98 9.85
C ARG A 765 13.55 31.05 10.39
N ASP A 766 12.88 29.92 10.58
CA ASP A 766 11.57 29.81 11.24
C ASP A 766 11.68 29.63 12.77
N GLY A 767 12.88 29.72 13.33
CA GLY A 767 13.14 29.64 14.77
C GLY A 767 13.21 28.22 15.35
N LYS A 768 12.94 27.19 14.54
CA LYS A 768 13.02 25.77 14.93
C LYS A 768 14.45 25.26 14.96
N THR A 769 14.70 24.30 15.83
CA THR A 769 15.93 23.47 15.87
C THR A 769 15.69 22.10 15.24
N VAL A 770 16.76 21.31 15.05
CA VAL A 770 16.65 19.92 14.61
C VAL A 770 15.86 19.04 15.59
N ARG A 771 15.86 19.36 16.90
CA ARG A 771 15.00 18.68 17.87
C ARG A 771 13.54 18.97 17.58
N ASP A 772 13.17 20.23 17.34
CA ASP A 772 11.77 20.59 17.07
C ASP A 772 11.26 19.93 15.78
N VAL A 773 12.09 19.88 14.73
CA VAL A 773 11.79 19.16 13.48
C VAL A 773 11.69 17.65 13.68
N ALA A 774 12.52 17.05 14.55
CA ALA A 774 12.42 15.64 14.92
C ALA A 774 11.15 15.34 15.75
N THR A 775 10.77 16.23 16.68
CA THR A 775 9.54 16.13 17.49
C THR A 775 8.30 16.23 16.61
N GLU A 776 8.23 17.20 15.70
CA GLU A 776 7.13 17.31 14.72
C GLU A 776 6.98 16.05 13.86
N ARG A 777 8.07 15.32 13.63
CA ARG A 777 8.09 14.05 12.87
C ARG A 777 8.18 12.79 13.73
N ALA A 778 8.04 12.87 15.06
CA ALA A 778 8.17 11.71 15.93
C ALA A 778 7.15 10.60 15.61
N HIS A 779 5.97 10.97 15.08
CA HIS A 779 4.95 10.05 14.61
C HIS A 779 5.31 9.28 13.32
N ILE A 780 6.30 9.76 12.55
CA ILE A 780 6.81 9.11 11.32
C ILE A 780 8.17 8.44 11.58
N HIS A 781 9.00 9.08 12.40
CA HIS A 781 10.39 8.70 12.66
C HIS A 781 10.72 8.72 14.17
N PRO A 782 10.09 7.86 15.00
CA PRO A 782 10.32 7.82 16.45
C PRO A 782 11.75 7.38 16.82
N GLY A 783 12.49 6.76 15.89
CA GLY A 783 13.93 6.55 16.02
C GLY A 783 14.74 7.84 15.92
N MET A 784 14.38 8.75 15.00
CA MET A 784 15.10 10.01 14.77
C MET A 784 14.96 10.97 15.96
N LEU A 785 13.78 11.08 16.59
CA LEU A 785 13.64 11.87 17.82
C LEU A 785 14.54 11.33 18.93
N ARG A 786 14.44 10.04 19.26
CA ARG A 786 15.27 9.41 20.29
C ARG A 786 16.77 9.54 19.99
N TYR A 787 17.16 9.47 18.72
CA TYR A 787 18.55 9.66 18.30
C TYR A 787 19.03 11.11 18.48
N ILE A 788 18.24 12.10 18.08
CA ILE A 788 18.54 13.53 18.33
C ILE A 788 18.59 13.83 19.85
N GLU A 789 17.70 13.23 20.64
CA GLU A 789 17.72 13.39 22.10
C GLU A 789 19.00 12.79 22.73
N ARG A 790 19.40 11.58 22.31
CA ARG A 790 20.67 10.95 22.72
C ARG A 790 21.87 11.81 22.36
N LEU A 791 21.96 12.28 21.11
CA LEU A 791 23.04 13.15 20.65
C LEU A 791 23.13 14.46 21.45
N VAL A 792 22.00 15.10 21.78
CA VAL A 792 21.98 16.31 22.61
C VAL A 792 22.43 16.03 24.06
N SER A 793 22.03 14.91 24.67
CA SER A 793 22.53 14.52 26.00
C SER A 793 24.05 14.40 26.02
N ILE A 794 24.65 13.72 25.04
CA ILE A 794 26.11 13.54 24.97
C ILE A 794 26.81 14.88 24.66
N ASP A 795 26.27 15.70 23.76
CA ASP A 795 26.86 17.00 23.42
C ASP A 795 26.80 18.00 24.60
N GLN A 796 25.71 17.99 25.37
CA GLN A 796 25.58 18.79 26.59
C GLN A 796 26.52 18.28 27.69
N LEU A 797 26.67 16.96 27.85
CA LEU A 797 27.64 16.35 28.77
C LEU A 797 29.08 16.81 28.44
N LEU A 798 29.49 16.65 27.19
CA LEU A 798 30.84 17.03 26.73
C LEU A 798 31.05 18.56 26.72
N THR A 799 29.99 19.36 26.60
CA THR A 799 30.06 20.83 26.71
C THR A 799 30.17 21.29 28.17
N ASN A 800 29.38 20.71 29.08
CA ASN A 800 29.53 20.92 30.51
C ASN A 800 30.95 20.53 30.99
N ALA A 801 31.53 19.45 30.43
CA ALA A 801 32.92 19.06 30.70
C ALA A 801 33.96 20.02 30.08
N LYS A 802 33.72 20.56 28.87
CA LYS A 802 34.55 21.63 28.26
C LYS A 802 34.57 22.89 29.12
N GLU A 803 33.44 23.22 29.73
CA GLU A 803 33.25 24.38 30.63
C GLU A 803 33.57 24.07 32.10
N ARG A 804 34.08 22.87 32.42
CA ARG A 804 34.39 22.38 33.78
C ARG A 804 33.24 22.46 34.80
N LYS A 805 31.99 22.39 34.33
CA LYS A 805 30.77 22.38 35.16
C LYS A 805 30.55 20.98 35.77
N TRP A 806 31.49 20.54 36.60
CA TRP A 806 31.60 19.14 37.04
C TRP A 806 30.38 18.61 37.80
N GLU A 807 29.65 19.45 38.54
CA GLU A 807 28.41 19.00 39.21
C GLU A 807 27.26 18.73 38.22
N LEU A 808 27.17 19.49 37.12
CA LEU A 808 26.22 19.16 36.04
C LEU A 808 26.65 17.89 35.30
N VAL A 809 27.96 17.68 35.10
CA VAL A 809 28.51 16.43 34.53
C VAL A 809 28.14 15.23 35.41
N LYS A 810 28.34 15.33 36.73
CA LYS A 810 27.93 14.29 37.70
C LYS A 810 26.43 14.03 37.67
N GLN A 811 25.59 15.07 37.65
CA GLN A 811 24.13 14.94 37.56
C GLN A 811 23.70 14.22 36.27
N THR A 812 24.21 14.64 35.11
CA THR A 812 23.92 13.97 33.83
C THR A 812 24.34 12.49 33.85
N ILE A 813 25.53 12.17 34.38
CA ILE A 813 26.04 10.79 34.48
C ILE A 813 25.24 9.94 35.48
N THR A 814 24.69 10.55 36.53
CA THR A 814 23.84 9.85 37.51
C THR A 814 22.49 9.44 36.90
N ILE A 815 22.01 10.19 35.89
CA ILE A 815 20.77 9.89 35.15
C ILE A 815 21.04 8.98 33.94
N GLN A 816 22.18 9.18 33.27
CA GLN A 816 22.62 8.44 32.08
C GLN A 816 24.11 8.05 32.22
N PRO A 817 24.44 6.93 32.89
CA PRO A 817 25.82 6.53 33.16
C PRO A 817 26.52 5.84 31.97
N ASP A 818 25.75 5.53 30.92
CA ASP A 818 26.14 4.83 29.70
C ASP A 818 26.82 5.76 28.68
N ILE A 819 26.26 6.96 28.46
CA ILE A 819 26.73 7.96 27.47
C ILE A 819 28.17 8.45 27.67
N VAL A 820 28.83 8.13 28.77
CA VAL A 820 30.23 8.52 29.04
C VAL A 820 31.24 7.92 28.05
N ASN A 821 30.84 6.84 27.39
CA ASN A 821 31.61 6.11 26.38
C ASN A 821 31.18 6.44 24.94
N GLU A 822 30.22 7.35 24.77
CA GLU A 822 29.75 7.84 23.47
C GLU A 822 30.32 9.23 23.18
N LYS A 823 30.31 9.60 21.90
CA LYS A 823 30.54 10.97 21.43
C LYS A 823 29.74 11.19 20.14
N PRO A 824 29.16 12.37 19.91
CA PRO A 824 28.65 12.73 18.59
C PRO A 824 29.77 12.66 17.52
N PRO A 825 29.45 12.43 16.23
CA PRO A 825 30.45 12.36 15.16
C PRO A 825 31.39 13.58 15.16
N TYR A 826 30.81 14.80 15.19
CA TYR A 826 31.48 16.10 15.20
C TYR A 826 32.31 16.43 16.46
N ARG A 827 32.29 15.61 17.52
CA ARG A 827 33.12 15.85 18.73
C ARG A 827 34.43 15.06 18.65
N ARG A 828 35.57 15.73 18.82
CA ARG A 828 36.91 15.09 18.77
C ARG A 828 37.16 14.08 19.90
N PHE A 829 36.67 14.34 21.10
CA PHE A 829 36.97 13.55 22.31
C PHE A 829 35.71 12.96 22.96
N TYR A 830 35.83 11.72 23.45
CA TYR A 830 34.96 11.15 24.49
C TYR A 830 35.26 11.81 25.85
N LEU A 831 34.39 11.62 26.86
CA LEU A 831 34.57 12.25 28.17
C LEU A 831 35.90 11.89 28.84
N ALA A 832 36.33 10.62 28.79
CA ALA A 832 37.61 10.19 29.34
C ALA A 832 38.81 10.88 28.66
N HIS A 833 38.79 11.01 27.33
CA HIS A 833 39.83 11.69 26.56
C HIS A 833 39.87 13.20 26.85
N HIS A 834 38.71 13.82 27.08
CA HIS A 834 38.62 15.22 27.49
C HIS A 834 39.17 15.44 28.91
N LEU A 835 38.84 14.56 29.85
CA LEU A 835 39.40 14.60 31.21
C LEU A 835 40.93 14.40 31.20
N ALA A 836 41.44 13.51 30.34
CA ALA A 836 42.87 13.30 30.09
C ALA A 836 43.55 14.54 29.48
N PHE A 837 42.92 15.18 28.49
CA PHE A 837 43.41 16.41 27.85
C PHE A 837 43.53 17.59 28.84
N VAL A 838 42.52 17.79 29.70
CA VAL A 838 42.54 18.86 30.71
C VAL A 838 43.46 18.49 31.89
N GLY A 839 43.52 17.21 32.27
CA GLY A 839 44.31 16.67 33.39
C GLY A 839 43.52 16.47 34.69
N GLU A 840 42.20 16.33 34.63
CA GLU A 840 41.27 16.39 35.78
C GLU A 840 41.16 15.02 36.50
N LEU A 841 42.30 14.54 37.00
CA LEU A 841 42.45 13.19 37.55
C LEU A 841 41.51 12.89 38.73
N ASN A 842 41.25 13.87 39.59
CA ASN A 842 40.37 13.68 40.74
C ASN A 842 38.90 13.53 40.29
N ILE A 843 38.46 14.32 39.31
CA ILE A 843 37.12 14.18 38.71
C ILE A 843 36.99 12.83 37.99
N PHE A 844 38.02 12.40 37.24
CA PHE A 844 38.03 11.08 36.61
C PHE A 844 37.92 9.94 37.66
N LYS A 845 38.61 10.05 38.80
CA LYS A 845 38.52 9.12 39.93
C LYS A 845 37.17 9.16 40.66
N GLU A 846 36.48 10.30 40.69
CA GLU A 846 35.11 10.41 41.22
C GLU A 846 34.09 9.78 40.27
N LEU A 847 34.15 10.11 38.98
CA LEU A 847 33.23 9.58 37.97
C LEU A 847 33.39 8.06 37.80
N SER A 848 34.61 7.53 37.90
CA SER A 848 34.88 6.08 37.86
C SER A 848 34.26 5.27 39.02
N LYS A 849 33.65 5.94 40.03
CA LYS A 849 32.86 5.28 41.08
C LYS A 849 31.37 5.13 40.71
N ILE A 850 30.88 5.90 39.74
CA ILE A 850 29.46 5.95 39.34
C ILE A 850 29.22 5.49 37.89
N CYS A 851 30.25 5.45 37.04
CA CYS A 851 30.18 4.92 35.69
C CYS A 851 31.45 4.11 35.34
N LYS A 852 31.40 3.33 34.25
CA LYS A 852 32.55 2.56 33.73
C LYS A 852 33.05 3.20 32.44
N PHE A 853 34.30 3.64 32.42
CA PHE A 853 34.96 4.13 31.21
C PHE A 853 35.59 2.99 30.40
N LYS A 854 35.39 3.01 29.08
CA LYS A 854 36.12 2.20 28.09
C LYS A 854 37.41 2.95 27.69
N LEU A 855 38.54 2.50 28.20
CA LEU A 855 39.86 3.17 28.08
C LEU A 855 40.61 2.80 26.79
N ASP A 856 40.13 1.77 26.12
CA ASP A 856 40.50 1.22 24.82
C ASP A 856 39.93 2.01 23.62
N LEU A 857 38.91 2.86 23.85
CA LEU A 857 38.39 3.75 22.82
C LEU A 857 39.48 4.68 22.28
N LEU A 858 39.44 4.96 20.98
CA LEU A 858 40.43 5.81 20.30
C LEU A 858 39.81 7.15 19.89
N ALA A 859 40.46 8.25 20.26
CA ALA A 859 40.14 9.59 19.79
C ALA A 859 41.22 10.09 18.81
N GLY A 860 40.97 9.96 17.51
CA GLY A 860 41.96 10.29 16.48
C GLY A 860 43.17 9.35 16.52
N ASN A 861 42.90 8.04 16.57
CA ASN A 861 43.88 6.95 16.70
C ASN A 861 44.73 6.95 17.98
N LYS A 862 44.36 7.73 19.01
CA LYS A 862 45.06 7.82 20.29
C LYS A 862 44.18 7.37 21.46
N THR A 863 44.74 6.61 22.40
CA THR A 863 44.07 6.19 23.65
C THR A 863 44.00 7.33 24.67
N VAL A 864 43.22 7.13 25.74
CA VAL A 864 43.10 8.06 26.87
C VAL A 864 44.48 8.37 27.48
N ALA A 865 45.34 7.36 27.66
CA ALA A 865 46.68 7.53 28.22
C ALA A 865 47.64 8.27 27.27
N GLN A 866 47.56 7.98 25.96
CA GLN A 866 48.37 8.68 24.95
C GLN A 866 48.03 10.17 24.87
N ILE A 867 46.73 10.53 24.93
CA ILE A 867 46.29 11.94 25.02
C ILE A 867 46.78 12.59 26.32
N ALA A 868 46.75 11.88 27.46
CA ALA A 868 47.32 12.41 28.70
C ALA A 868 48.83 12.67 28.60
N ARG A 869 49.61 11.76 28.00
CA ARG A 869 51.07 11.96 27.78
C ARG A 869 51.36 13.13 26.84
N GLU A 870 50.68 13.21 25.70
CA GLU A 870 50.82 14.28 24.70
C GLU A 870 50.56 15.68 25.29
N HIS A 871 49.65 15.79 26.26
CA HIS A 871 49.34 17.05 26.95
C HIS A 871 50.05 17.20 28.31
N ASN A 872 51.16 16.48 28.54
CA ASN A 872 51.99 16.54 29.75
C ASN A 872 51.24 16.27 31.07
N LYS A 873 50.19 15.44 31.03
CA LYS A 873 49.38 15.02 32.19
C LYS A 873 49.84 13.67 32.73
N ILE A 874 51.14 13.54 33.00
CA ILE A 874 51.80 12.27 33.34
C ILE A 874 51.07 11.48 34.46
N PRO A 875 50.66 12.08 35.61
CA PRO A 875 49.94 11.34 36.65
C PRO A 875 48.55 10.83 36.25
N PHE A 876 47.95 11.40 35.18
CA PHE A 876 46.70 10.90 34.59
C PHE A 876 46.99 9.70 33.68
N ALA A 877 48.04 9.76 32.87
CA ALA A 877 48.46 8.66 32.01
C ALA A 877 48.84 7.42 32.83
N GLU A 878 49.72 7.58 33.82
CA GLU A 878 50.16 6.49 34.72
C GLU A 878 48.97 5.85 35.46
N TYR A 879 48.00 6.66 35.88
CA TYR A 879 46.79 6.13 36.53
C TYR A 879 45.91 5.34 35.56
N VAL A 880 45.69 5.82 34.33
CA VAL A 880 44.93 5.10 33.29
C VAL A 880 45.63 3.81 32.87
N GLU A 881 46.96 3.84 32.72
CA GLU A 881 47.78 2.67 32.42
C GLU A 881 47.75 1.63 33.55
N SER A 882 47.74 2.08 34.82
CA SER A 882 47.59 1.18 35.99
C SER A 882 46.22 0.48 36.09
N LEU A 883 45.22 0.94 35.33
CA LEU A 883 43.89 0.30 35.22
C LEU A 883 43.80 -0.70 34.04
N GLN A 884 44.83 -0.80 33.21
CA GLN A 884 44.88 -1.74 32.08
C GLN A 884 45.73 -2.98 32.45
N PRO A 885 45.28 -4.22 32.13
CA PRO A 885 46.04 -5.42 32.43
C PRO A 885 47.29 -5.50 31.54
N GLN A 886 48.47 -5.68 32.14
CA GLN A 886 49.73 -5.71 31.40
C GLN A 886 49.84 -6.99 30.53
N THR A 887 49.82 -6.80 29.21
CA THR A 887 50.27 -7.79 28.23
C THR A 887 51.77 -7.68 28.01
N GLN A 888 52.51 -8.78 28.18
CA GLN A 888 53.96 -8.80 27.97
C GLN A 888 54.34 -8.62 26.49
N THR A 889 55.19 -7.65 26.22
CA THR A 889 55.84 -7.43 24.91
C THR A 889 57.27 -7.96 24.95
N ASN A 890 57.60 -8.88 24.04
CA ASN A 890 58.99 -9.17 23.67
C ASN A 890 59.26 -8.52 22.30
N GLU A 891 60.06 -7.46 22.30
CA GLU A 891 60.62 -6.85 21.08
C GLU A 891 61.98 -7.47 20.74
N THR A 892 62.39 -7.38 19.46
CA THR A 892 63.76 -7.43 18.87
C THR A 892 63.66 -7.92 17.40
N ASN A 893 64.37 -7.39 16.40
CA ASN A 893 65.18 -6.15 16.33
C ASN A 893 65.47 -5.77 14.84
N ASP A 894 66.26 -4.70 14.63
CA ASP A 894 67.14 -4.38 13.49
C ASP A 894 66.56 -3.88 12.12
N ASP A 895 66.55 -2.55 12.00
CA ASP A 895 67.48 -1.72 11.20
C ASP A 895 67.48 -1.57 9.65
N THR A 896 67.95 -0.36 9.26
CA THR A 896 68.50 0.13 7.96
C THR A 896 67.59 0.57 6.80
N ASN A 897 67.31 1.88 6.78
CA ASN A 897 67.71 2.88 5.77
C ASN A 897 67.34 2.76 4.25
N ASP A 898 66.57 3.78 3.85
CA ASP A 898 66.83 4.76 2.76
C ASP A 898 66.40 4.53 1.28
N ASP A 899 66.02 5.69 0.72
CA ASP A 899 65.83 6.12 -0.67
C ASP A 899 64.58 5.72 -1.52
N GLU A 900 64.25 6.71 -2.36
CA GLU A 900 63.03 6.99 -3.14
C GLU A 900 62.62 5.92 -4.20
N GLN A 901 61.44 5.92 -4.84
CA GLN A 901 60.62 7.07 -5.25
C GLN A 901 59.14 6.74 -5.59
N SER A 902 58.24 7.66 -5.22
CA SER A 902 56.89 7.94 -5.77
C SER A 902 55.92 6.80 -6.19
N SER A 903 54.80 6.70 -5.47
CA SER A 903 53.46 6.52 -6.07
C SER A 903 52.39 7.24 -5.25
N THR A 904 51.53 8.05 -5.89
CA THR A 904 50.51 8.84 -5.19
C THR A 904 49.24 8.05 -4.90
N ASP A 905 48.95 7.81 -3.62
CA ASP A 905 47.62 7.48 -3.11
C ASP A 905 47.37 8.26 -1.82
N MET A 906 46.16 8.80 -1.63
CA MET A 906 45.81 9.47 -0.37
C MET A 906 45.42 8.42 0.69
N PRO A 907 45.93 8.52 1.93
CA PRO A 907 45.68 7.51 2.96
C PRO A 907 44.20 7.49 3.37
N GLY A 908 43.52 6.38 3.06
CA GLY A 908 42.11 6.18 3.39
C GLY A 908 41.85 6.21 4.90
N VAL A 909 40.79 6.92 5.30
CA VAL A 909 40.31 6.94 6.69
C VAL A 909 39.86 5.53 7.08
N LYS A 910 40.54 4.92 8.06
CA LYS A 910 40.09 3.66 8.68
C LYS A 910 38.79 3.91 9.44
N HIS A 911 37.66 3.60 8.81
CA HIS A 911 36.35 3.62 9.47
C HIS A 911 36.27 2.54 10.56
N TYR A 912 36.38 2.96 11.81
CA TYR A 912 35.85 2.19 12.94
C TYR A 912 34.32 2.30 12.91
N SER A 913 33.62 1.18 12.74
CA SER A 913 32.17 1.12 12.91
C SER A 913 31.79 1.36 14.37
N PRO A 914 30.92 2.35 14.68
CA PRO A 914 30.28 2.43 15.99
C PRO A 914 29.33 1.25 16.14
N GLY A 915 29.58 0.38 17.13
CA GLY A 915 28.73 -0.76 17.43
C GLY A 915 27.52 -0.38 18.29
N PHE A 916 26.39 -1.06 18.05
CA PHE A 916 25.19 -1.14 18.88
C PHE A 916 24.41 0.16 19.16
N TYR A 917 23.22 0.23 18.54
CA TYR A 917 22.03 0.89 19.12
C TYR A 917 20.86 -0.10 19.33
N ASP A 918 21.15 -1.41 19.32
CA ASP A 918 20.21 -2.50 19.56
C ASP A 918 20.64 -3.31 20.81
N ASP A 919 20.28 -2.81 21.99
CA ASP A 919 20.31 -3.56 23.25
C ASP A 919 18.99 -3.26 24.01
N PRO A 920 18.12 -4.27 24.28
CA PRO A 920 16.78 -4.04 24.79
C PRO A 920 16.70 -3.71 26.30
N CYS A 921 17.83 -3.51 26.99
CA CYS A 921 17.86 -3.32 28.45
C CYS A 921 18.10 -1.87 28.94
N ILE A 922 17.21 -0.94 28.57
CA ILE A 922 17.05 0.33 29.31
C ILE A 922 15.67 0.35 30.00
N SER A 923 15.68 0.42 31.34
CA SER A 923 14.48 0.47 32.17
C SER A 923 13.66 1.75 31.96
N PHE A 924 12.33 1.61 32.00
CA PHE A 924 11.31 2.67 31.91
C PHE A 924 11.77 4.07 32.35
N ILE A 925 11.80 5.02 31.39
CA ILE A 925 11.71 6.45 31.70
C ILE A 925 10.23 6.79 31.91
N PRO A 926 9.80 7.28 33.09
CA PRO A 926 8.42 7.71 33.31
C PRO A 926 8.08 8.95 32.45
N ALA A 927 6.90 8.96 31.83
CA ALA A 927 6.46 9.98 30.87
C ALA A 927 6.19 11.39 31.46
N ASN A 928 6.77 11.74 32.61
CA ASN A 928 6.60 13.01 33.32
C ASN A 928 7.93 13.77 33.59
N LEU A 929 9.06 13.30 33.07
CA LEU A 929 10.37 13.97 33.23
C LEU A 929 10.55 15.15 32.25
N ASN A 930 10.02 16.32 32.60
CA ASN A 930 10.20 17.55 31.84
C ASN A 930 11.62 18.14 32.04
N LEU A 931 12.55 17.77 31.15
CA LEU A 931 13.97 18.14 31.19
C LEU A 931 14.25 19.66 31.16
N ASN A 932 13.28 20.49 30.78
CA ASN A 932 13.44 21.96 30.78
C ASN A 932 13.71 22.53 32.19
N ASN A 933 13.34 21.82 33.26
CA ASN A 933 13.56 22.25 34.64
C ASN A 933 15.01 22.06 35.14
N ILE A 934 15.90 21.42 34.36
CA ILE A 934 17.29 21.13 34.76
C ILE A 934 18.30 22.11 34.13
N PHE A 935 18.01 22.66 32.94
CA PHE A 935 18.97 23.50 32.19
C PHE A 935 18.35 24.83 31.69
N PRO A 936 18.34 25.89 32.51
CA PRO A 936 17.92 27.22 32.07
C PRO A 936 18.99 27.87 31.18
N LEU A 937 18.68 28.10 29.91
CA LEU A 937 19.51 28.89 29.00
C LEU A 937 19.34 30.39 29.28
N SER A 938 20.25 30.97 30.06
CA SER A 938 20.25 32.40 30.36
C SER A 938 20.92 33.23 29.27
N ASN A 939 20.17 34.14 28.64
CA ASN A 939 20.58 35.55 28.49
C ASN A 939 19.39 36.45 28.12
N HIS A 940 19.46 37.71 28.56
CA HIS A 940 18.44 38.74 28.38
C HIS A 940 18.30 39.12 26.88
N SER A 941 17.17 39.58 26.35
CA SER A 941 15.87 39.97 26.93
C SER A 941 14.71 39.54 25.98
N SER A 942 13.41 39.79 26.18
CA SER A 942 12.72 40.74 27.07
C SER A 942 11.31 40.24 27.51
N SER A 943 10.43 41.17 27.88
CA SER A 943 9.06 41.02 28.37
C SER A 943 8.00 40.74 27.28
N TYR A 944 7.16 39.73 27.51
CA TYR A 944 5.78 39.96 27.98
C TYR A 944 5.28 38.70 28.73
N SER A 945 4.29 38.86 29.61
CA SER A 945 4.01 37.89 30.69
C SER A 945 2.54 37.48 30.81
N ASN A 946 2.32 36.21 31.15
CA ASN A 946 1.21 35.69 31.99
C ASN A 946 -0.23 35.79 31.40
N ASN A 947 -1.22 34.98 31.78
CA ASN A 947 -1.36 33.79 32.66
C ASN A 947 -2.40 32.85 31.97
N TYR A 948 -2.54 31.55 32.26
CA TYR A 948 -2.80 30.92 33.56
C TYR A 948 -2.43 29.42 33.59
N ASN A 949 -2.23 28.88 34.80
CA ASN A 949 -2.04 27.45 35.08
C ASN A 949 -2.56 27.13 36.51
N HIS A 950 -2.46 25.87 36.95
CA HIS A 950 -2.91 25.28 38.24
C HIS A 950 -4.43 24.92 38.30
N TYR A 951 -4.89 23.96 39.13
CA TYR A 951 -4.26 23.29 40.29
C TYR A 951 -4.39 21.75 40.30
N GLN A 952 -3.84 21.14 41.35
CA GLN A 952 -3.68 19.70 41.63
C GLN A 952 -3.99 19.49 43.15
N GLN A 953 -4.12 18.30 43.77
CA GLN A 953 -3.76 16.93 43.34
C GLN A 953 -4.61 15.85 44.09
N HIS A 954 -3.94 14.83 44.66
CA HIS A 954 -4.37 13.71 45.53
C HIS A 954 -5.37 14.06 46.66
N THR A 955 -6.23 13.15 47.16
CA THR A 955 -5.88 11.95 47.98
C THR A 955 -6.89 10.77 47.87
N THR A 956 -6.83 9.78 48.80
CA THR A 956 -7.36 8.40 48.65
C THR A 956 -8.45 7.96 49.65
N HIS A 957 -9.11 6.85 49.31
CA HIS A 957 -9.89 5.89 50.14
C HIS A 957 -11.41 6.07 50.41
N SER A 958 -12.02 4.89 50.67
CA SER A 958 -13.35 4.57 51.24
C SER A 958 -14.63 4.65 50.36
N HIS A 959 -15.21 3.46 50.17
CA HIS A 959 -16.66 3.19 50.05
C HIS A 959 -17.29 3.13 51.48
N PRO A 960 -18.63 3.09 51.71
CA PRO A 960 -19.67 2.55 50.79
C PRO A 960 -21.06 3.26 50.70
N SER A 961 -21.85 2.81 49.71
CA SER A 961 -23.32 2.59 49.71
C SER A 961 -24.33 3.68 50.13
N VAL A 962 -25.42 3.82 49.34
CA VAL A 962 -26.87 3.73 49.71
C VAL A 962 -27.75 4.52 48.71
N THR A 963 -28.69 3.79 48.06
CA THR A 963 -30.07 4.09 47.55
C THR A 963 -30.56 5.56 47.35
N ASN A 964 -31.54 5.92 46.49
CA ASN A 964 -32.33 5.26 45.43
C ASN A 964 -33.15 6.31 44.63
N ASP A 965 -33.80 5.85 43.54
CA ASP A 965 -35.15 6.23 43.06
C ASP A 965 -35.55 7.64 42.56
N HIS A 966 -36.04 7.60 41.30
CA HIS A 966 -37.35 8.10 40.82
C HIS A 966 -37.49 9.43 40.05
N HIS A 967 -38.45 9.37 39.10
CA HIS A 967 -38.86 10.39 38.15
C HIS A 967 -39.81 11.45 38.76
N PHE A 968 -39.84 12.67 38.23
CA PHE A 968 -40.85 13.10 37.23
C PHE A 968 -40.50 14.49 36.64
N ALA A 969 -41.42 15.15 35.90
CA ALA A 969 -41.10 16.25 34.99
C ALA A 969 -42.03 17.47 35.09
N THR A 970 -41.53 18.65 34.68
CA THR A 970 -42.26 19.93 34.42
C THR A 970 -42.87 20.62 35.67
N HIS A 971 -43.16 21.93 35.73
CA HIS A 971 -43.35 22.96 34.69
C HIS A 971 -43.23 24.41 35.26
N SER A 972 -42.79 25.40 34.46
CA SER A 972 -43.06 26.86 34.64
C SER A 972 -42.41 27.57 35.86
N LEU A 973 -42.33 28.91 36.00
CA LEU A 973 -42.55 30.10 35.13
C LEU A 973 -41.89 31.33 35.81
N TYR A 974 -41.49 32.38 35.08
CA TYR A 974 -41.61 33.80 35.50
C TYR A 974 -41.43 34.75 34.29
N GLN A 975 -41.94 35.98 34.39
CA GLN A 975 -42.15 36.95 33.28
C GLN A 975 -41.24 38.19 33.35
N GLY A 976 -41.17 38.99 32.26
CA GLY A 976 -40.55 40.33 32.25
C GLY A 976 -40.67 41.06 30.90
N GLU A 977 -41.16 42.30 30.91
CA GLU A 977 -41.57 43.12 29.74
C GLU A 977 -41.35 44.64 30.06
N ASN A 978 -41.45 45.66 29.19
CA ASN A 978 -41.92 45.85 27.79
C ASN A 978 -41.08 47.00 27.11
N PRO A 979 -41.17 47.23 25.78
CA PRO A 979 -40.28 48.14 25.02
C PRO A 979 -40.89 49.52 24.67
N THR A 980 -40.15 50.43 24.03
CA THR A 980 -40.73 51.50 23.15
C THR A 980 -39.74 52.19 22.19
N ALA A 981 -40.16 52.35 20.92
CA ALA A 981 -39.99 53.51 20.01
C ALA A 981 -38.57 54.03 19.58
N MET A 982 -38.34 54.73 18.45
CA MET A 982 -39.25 55.23 17.39
C MET A 982 -38.54 55.51 16.03
N ALA A 983 -39.36 55.69 14.98
CA ALA A 983 -39.20 56.61 13.82
C ALA A 983 -38.54 56.15 12.49
N THR A 984 -39.24 56.49 11.40
CA THR A 984 -38.82 56.54 9.98
C THR A 984 -39.62 57.67 9.28
N PRO A 985 -39.10 58.28 8.19
CA PRO A 985 -39.93 58.33 6.97
C PRO A 985 -39.14 58.27 5.64
N THR A 986 -39.90 58.12 4.54
CA THR A 986 -39.49 58.06 3.12
C THR A 986 -39.95 59.34 2.36
N PRO A 987 -39.99 59.41 1.01
CA PRO A 987 -39.03 59.06 -0.06
C PRO A 987 -38.69 60.28 -0.98
N LYS A 988 -37.89 60.10 -2.05
CA LYS A 988 -37.98 60.92 -3.29
C LYS A 988 -37.38 60.24 -4.54
N THR A 989 -37.48 60.90 -5.69
CA THR A 989 -37.64 60.28 -7.03
C THR A 989 -36.58 60.70 -8.08
N THR A 990 -36.81 60.24 -9.32
CA THR A 990 -36.60 60.95 -10.61
C THR A 990 -35.24 60.88 -11.36
N TYR A 991 -35.25 60.02 -12.40
CA TYR A 991 -35.11 60.38 -13.84
C TYR A 991 -33.75 60.34 -14.60
N ASN A 992 -33.74 59.44 -15.61
CA ASN A 992 -33.56 59.71 -17.06
C ASN A 992 -32.22 59.44 -17.80
N SER A 993 -32.42 59.17 -19.10
CA SER A 993 -31.54 59.35 -20.29
C SER A 993 -30.36 58.39 -20.58
N TYR A 994 -30.02 58.11 -21.86
CA TYR A 994 -30.86 57.82 -23.07
C TYR A 994 -29.97 57.22 -24.19
N ASN A 995 -30.61 56.70 -25.24
CA ASN A 995 -30.10 56.38 -26.59
C ASN A 995 -29.27 55.09 -26.79
N GLN A 996 -29.50 54.21 -27.80
CA GLN A 996 -29.93 54.33 -29.23
C GLN A 996 -28.75 54.61 -30.20
N THR A 997 -28.66 54.08 -31.44
CA THR A 997 -29.56 53.21 -32.25
C THR A 997 -28.89 52.62 -33.51
N ASN A 998 -29.44 51.49 -34.01
CA ASN A 998 -29.57 51.11 -35.44
C ASN A 998 -28.28 50.93 -36.29
N ASN A 999 -28.24 50.48 -37.56
CA ASN A 999 -29.20 50.19 -38.67
C ASN A 999 -28.57 49.05 -39.55
N ASN A 1000 -29.18 48.33 -40.51
CA ASN A 1000 -30.57 47.89 -40.84
C ASN A 1000 -30.53 46.97 -42.12
N GLN A 1001 -31.70 46.51 -42.59
CA GLN A 1001 -32.04 45.92 -43.91
C GLN A 1001 -31.60 44.47 -44.23
N LEU A 1002 -32.22 43.76 -45.21
CA LEU A 1002 -33.66 43.43 -45.43
C LEU A 1002 -33.84 42.51 -46.68
N THR A 1003 -35.07 41.98 -46.86
CA THR A 1003 -35.62 41.25 -48.03
C THR A 1003 -35.27 39.74 -48.18
N LYS A 1004 -36.14 38.85 -48.68
CA LYS A 1004 -37.63 38.86 -48.83
C LYS A 1004 -38.21 37.42 -48.82
N LYS A 1005 -39.52 37.31 -48.53
CA LYS A 1005 -40.40 36.10 -48.55
C LYS A 1005 -40.86 35.71 -49.98
N PRO A 1006 -41.70 34.66 -50.24
CA PRO A 1006 -42.41 33.70 -49.37
C PRO A 1006 -42.12 32.20 -49.72
N THR A 1007 -42.65 31.14 -49.10
CA THR A 1007 -43.89 30.84 -48.32
C THR A 1007 -43.53 29.97 -47.06
N HIS A 1008 -44.35 29.15 -46.36
CA HIS A 1008 -45.78 28.76 -46.38
C HIS A 1008 -46.24 28.28 -44.96
N GLN A 1009 -47.55 28.10 -44.78
CA GLN A 1009 -48.24 27.47 -43.62
C GLN A 1009 -48.12 28.20 -42.26
N THR A 1010 -48.97 27.81 -41.30
CA THR A 1010 -49.65 28.75 -40.38
C THR A 1010 -49.66 28.31 -38.89
N PRO A 1011 -49.93 29.21 -37.92
CA PRO A 1011 -49.47 29.07 -36.52
C PRO A 1011 -50.58 28.92 -35.46
N TYR A 1012 -50.20 28.59 -34.21
CA TYR A 1012 -50.74 29.18 -32.94
C TYR A 1012 -49.85 28.79 -31.71
N PRO A 1013 -49.53 29.72 -30.77
CA PRO A 1013 -48.84 29.45 -29.48
C PRO A 1013 -49.79 29.63 -28.24
N THR A 1014 -49.45 29.56 -26.94
CA THR A 1014 -48.17 29.71 -26.18
C THR A 1014 -48.26 29.14 -24.73
N THR A 1015 -47.12 28.74 -24.12
CA THR A 1015 -46.70 28.76 -22.67
C THR A 1015 -47.70 28.71 -21.47
N SER A 1016 -47.35 27.94 -20.42
CA SER A 1016 -47.29 28.38 -19.00
C SER A 1016 -46.51 27.40 -18.08
N SER A 1017 -46.52 27.62 -16.74
CA SER A 1017 -45.61 27.04 -15.72
C SER A 1017 -46.33 26.22 -14.61
N MET A 1018 -45.57 25.58 -13.70
CA MET A 1018 -46.06 24.81 -12.53
C MET A 1018 -45.61 25.41 -11.18
N PRO A 1019 -46.42 25.23 -10.11
CA PRO A 1019 -45.95 24.47 -8.93
C PRO A 1019 -47.01 23.53 -8.26
N MET A 1020 -46.60 22.87 -7.17
CA MET A 1020 -47.32 21.96 -6.24
C MET A 1020 -48.41 22.65 -5.35
N PRO A 1021 -49.18 22.00 -4.43
CA PRO A 1021 -49.45 20.55 -4.13
C PRO A 1021 -50.96 20.16 -3.90
N THR A 1022 -51.24 18.89 -3.56
CA THR A 1022 -52.48 18.38 -2.84
C THR A 1022 -53.84 18.48 -3.60
N THR A 1023 -54.99 17.86 -3.24
CA THR A 1023 -55.46 17.11 -2.03
C THR A 1023 -56.49 15.99 -2.39
N MET A 1024 -57.22 15.46 -1.37
CA MET A 1024 -58.22 14.36 -1.36
C MET A 1024 -59.50 14.50 -2.24
N ASN A 1025 -60.20 13.36 -2.38
CA ASN A 1025 -61.63 13.11 -2.04
C ASN A 1025 -62.71 12.77 -3.13
N THR A 1026 -63.27 11.55 -2.97
CA THR A 1026 -64.71 11.13 -3.02
C THR A 1026 -65.64 11.32 -4.24
N GLN A 1027 -66.31 10.18 -4.59
CA GLN A 1027 -67.74 10.02 -4.95
C GLN A 1027 -68.27 10.56 -6.32
N GLN A 1028 -69.30 9.96 -6.96
CA GLN A 1028 -69.84 8.58 -6.95
C GLN A 1028 -70.82 8.36 -8.16
N SER A 1029 -71.43 7.17 -8.25
CA SER A 1029 -72.44 6.70 -9.23
C SER A 1029 -71.87 6.36 -10.63
N SER A 1030 -72.42 5.43 -11.42
CA SER A 1030 -73.68 4.63 -11.36
C SER A 1030 -73.46 3.28 -12.11
N THR A 1031 -74.30 2.21 -12.11
CA THR A 1031 -75.46 1.73 -11.31
C THR A 1031 -75.66 0.20 -11.55
N TYR A 1032 -76.56 -0.44 -10.79
CA TYR A 1032 -77.02 -1.86 -10.89
C TYR A 1032 -76.02 -2.97 -10.47
N GLY A 1033 -76.44 -4.10 -9.88
CA GLY A 1033 -77.78 -4.57 -9.46
C GLY A 1033 -77.75 -5.20 -8.05
N ASN A 1034 -78.89 -5.61 -7.49
CA ASN A 1034 -79.06 -5.79 -6.04
C ASN A 1034 -79.81 -7.08 -5.59
N ASN A 1035 -79.58 -7.47 -4.33
CA ASN A 1035 -80.30 -8.45 -3.50
C ASN A 1035 -80.37 -9.93 -3.92
N ASP A 1036 -79.76 -10.79 -3.10
CA ASP A 1036 -80.53 -11.79 -2.36
C ASP A 1036 -79.87 -12.11 -1.00
N ASN A 1037 -80.42 -11.58 0.10
CA ASN A 1037 -79.71 -11.58 1.40
C ASN A 1037 -80.65 -11.48 2.62
N LYS A 1038 -81.33 -12.58 2.97
CA LYS A 1038 -82.12 -12.65 4.23
C LYS A 1038 -82.19 -14.00 4.96
N LYS A 1039 -81.47 -15.04 4.50
CA LYS A 1039 -81.39 -16.35 5.17
C LYS A 1039 -80.12 -16.59 6.01
N LEU A 1040 -79.06 -15.80 5.83
CA LEU A 1040 -77.74 -16.08 6.44
C LEU A 1040 -77.53 -15.43 7.82
N SER A 1041 -78.32 -14.42 8.19
CA SER A 1041 -78.11 -13.62 9.41
C SER A 1041 -78.55 -14.31 10.71
N LYS A 1042 -79.43 -15.32 10.66
CA LYS A 1042 -79.89 -16.07 11.86
C LYS A 1042 -79.05 -17.30 12.22
N LEU A 1043 -78.07 -17.68 11.40
CA LEU A 1043 -77.20 -18.84 11.70
C LEU A 1043 -75.89 -18.46 12.40
N LYS A 1044 -75.43 -17.21 12.30
CA LYS A 1044 -74.13 -16.78 12.82
C LYS A 1044 -74.14 -16.35 14.30
N SER A 1045 -75.27 -15.92 14.85
CA SER A 1045 -75.31 -15.36 16.21
C SER A 1045 -75.25 -16.42 17.32
N LYS A 1046 -75.55 -17.69 17.05
CA LYS A 1046 -75.46 -18.78 18.05
C LYS A 1046 -74.11 -19.53 18.06
N THR A 1047 -73.21 -19.27 17.12
CA THR A 1047 -71.93 -19.98 17.03
C THR A 1047 -70.79 -19.27 17.76
N SER A 1048 -70.84 -17.94 17.88
CA SER A 1048 -69.76 -17.16 18.50
C SER A 1048 -69.75 -17.21 20.04
N GLU A 1049 -70.91 -17.32 20.70
CA GLU A 1049 -70.96 -17.33 22.17
C GLU A 1049 -70.48 -18.67 22.79
N MET A 1050 -70.59 -19.78 22.06
CA MET A 1050 -70.09 -21.09 22.52
C MET A 1050 -68.59 -21.30 22.27
N MET A 1051 -67.94 -20.54 21.38
CA MET A 1051 -66.51 -20.71 21.08
C MET A 1051 -65.59 -19.90 22.00
N ASN A 1052 -66.05 -18.76 22.54
CA ASN A 1052 -65.17 -17.86 23.30
C ASN A 1052 -64.85 -18.35 24.73
N ASN A 1053 -65.65 -19.23 25.34
CA ASN A 1053 -65.46 -19.63 26.74
C ASN A 1053 -64.46 -20.80 26.91
N ASP A 1054 -64.46 -21.78 26.01
CA ASP A 1054 -63.50 -22.90 26.07
C ASP A 1054 -62.07 -22.47 25.67
N GLN A 1055 -61.95 -21.47 24.79
CA GLN A 1055 -60.66 -21.08 24.22
C GLN A 1055 -59.75 -20.36 25.24
N ASN A 1056 -60.31 -19.50 26.11
CA ASN A 1056 -59.53 -18.79 27.15
C ASN A 1056 -58.86 -19.75 28.15
N ALA A 1057 -59.53 -20.84 28.54
CA ALA A 1057 -58.96 -21.86 29.43
C ALA A 1057 -57.82 -22.66 28.78
N TYR A 1058 -57.88 -22.85 27.46
CA TYR A 1058 -56.79 -23.45 26.69
C TYR A 1058 -55.59 -22.52 26.53
N GLU A 1059 -55.82 -21.21 26.33
CA GLU A 1059 -54.75 -20.24 26.12
C GLU A 1059 -53.91 -19.96 27.38
N GLU A 1060 -54.50 -19.86 28.58
CA GLU A 1060 -53.72 -19.81 29.83
C GLU A 1060 -52.85 -21.07 30.05
N THR A 1061 -53.36 -22.23 29.64
CA THR A 1061 -52.64 -23.50 29.77
C THR A 1061 -51.52 -23.64 28.72
N ALA A 1062 -51.73 -23.09 27.52
CA ALA A 1062 -50.72 -23.05 26.45
C ALA A 1062 -49.58 -22.06 26.79
N GLN A 1063 -49.91 -20.83 27.21
CA GLN A 1063 -48.90 -19.80 27.52
C GLN A 1063 -47.94 -20.21 28.65
N LYS A 1064 -48.38 -21.04 29.61
CA LYS A 1064 -47.51 -21.63 30.64
C LYS A 1064 -46.51 -22.67 30.10
N ASN A 1065 -46.75 -23.28 28.94
CA ASN A 1065 -45.92 -24.35 28.37
C ASN A 1065 -45.03 -23.91 27.19
N ILE A 1066 -45.34 -22.79 26.52
CA ILE A 1066 -44.59 -22.27 25.36
C ILE A 1066 -43.14 -21.83 25.70
N LYS A 1067 -42.77 -21.78 26.99
CA LYS A 1067 -41.47 -21.27 27.44
C LYS A 1067 -40.26 -22.22 27.31
N ASN A 1068 -40.43 -23.42 26.73
CA ASN A 1068 -39.35 -24.43 26.60
C ASN A 1068 -39.35 -25.24 25.27
N ILE A 1069 -39.94 -24.72 24.19
CA ILE A 1069 -39.81 -25.32 22.84
C ILE A 1069 -38.70 -24.60 22.07
N THR A 1070 -37.51 -25.21 22.02
CA THR A 1070 -36.44 -24.78 21.13
C THR A 1070 -36.76 -25.12 19.68
N GLU A 1071 -36.21 -24.36 18.71
CA GLU A 1071 -36.38 -24.63 17.28
C GLU A 1071 -36.04 -26.08 16.92
N GLN A 1072 -35.02 -26.66 17.57
CA GLN A 1072 -34.62 -28.05 17.37
C GLN A 1072 -35.72 -29.06 17.74
N ASN A 1073 -36.53 -28.79 18.78
CA ASN A 1073 -37.64 -29.66 19.17
C ASN A 1073 -38.81 -29.58 18.18
N LEU A 1074 -39.08 -28.39 17.64
CA LEU A 1074 -40.04 -28.21 16.55
C LEU A 1074 -39.57 -28.92 15.27
N LEU A 1075 -38.29 -28.74 14.90
CA LEU A 1075 -37.67 -29.38 13.74
C LEU A 1075 -37.69 -30.91 13.86
N ASN A 1076 -37.29 -31.45 15.01
CA ASN A 1076 -37.35 -32.90 15.29
C ASN A 1076 -38.78 -33.45 15.19
N SER A 1077 -39.78 -32.70 15.67
CA SER A 1077 -41.20 -33.09 15.59
C SER A 1077 -41.70 -33.09 14.14
N ILE A 1078 -41.39 -32.05 13.37
CA ILE A 1078 -41.70 -31.97 11.94
C ILE A 1078 -41.02 -33.12 11.17
N THR A 1079 -39.74 -33.39 11.43
CA THR A 1079 -39.00 -34.51 10.83
C THR A 1079 -39.60 -35.86 11.19
N CYS A 1080 -40.05 -36.07 12.43
CA CYS A 1080 -40.73 -37.29 12.86
C CYS A 1080 -42.07 -37.48 12.12
N CYS A 1081 -42.87 -36.42 11.99
CA CYS A 1081 -44.14 -36.44 11.26
C CYS A 1081 -43.95 -36.71 9.75
N ILE A 1082 -42.98 -36.03 9.11
CA ILE A 1082 -42.61 -36.30 7.70
C ILE A 1082 -42.17 -37.75 7.53
N THR A 1083 -41.28 -38.25 8.41
CA THR A 1083 -40.74 -39.61 8.32
C THR A 1083 -41.85 -40.65 8.46
N LYS A 1084 -42.73 -40.50 9.46
CA LYS A 1084 -43.90 -41.39 9.63
C LYS A 1084 -44.84 -41.35 8.42
N ALA A 1085 -45.08 -40.19 7.82
CA ALA A 1085 -45.96 -40.07 6.66
C ALA A 1085 -45.36 -40.68 5.38
N VAL A 1086 -44.07 -40.44 5.12
CA VAL A 1086 -43.35 -41.01 3.96
C VAL A 1086 -43.22 -42.54 4.06
N LEU A 1087 -42.99 -43.08 5.26
CA LEU A 1087 -42.93 -44.53 5.48
C LEU A 1087 -44.29 -45.23 5.37
N ARG A 1088 -45.41 -44.53 5.56
CA ARG A 1088 -46.76 -45.13 5.57
C ARG A 1088 -47.40 -45.21 4.19
N ASP A 1089 -46.99 -44.35 3.26
CA ASP A 1089 -47.63 -44.22 1.94
C ASP A 1089 -46.64 -43.73 0.84
N PRO A 1090 -45.56 -44.51 0.58
CA PRO A 1090 -44.43 -44.06 -0.25
C PRO A 1090 -44.83 -43.84 -1.72
N GLY A 1091 -44.84 -42.57 -2.14
CA GLY A 1091 -45.08 -42.16 -3.53
C GLY A 1091 -46.04 -40.98 -3.69
N LYS A 1092 -46.82 -40.63 -2.67
CA LYS A 1092 -47.76 -39.49 -2.70
C LYS A 1092 -47.07 -38.18 -2.30
N ARG A 1093 -47.56 -37.05 -2.83
CA ARG A 1093 -47.12 -35.70 -2.43
C ARG A 1093 -47.76 -35.32 -1.09
N LEU A 1094 -46.94 -35.12 -0.05
CA LEU A 1094 -47.38 -34.40 1.14
C LEU A 1094 -47.50 -32.90 0.87
N ILE A 1095 -48.48 -32.27 1.52
CA ILE A 1095 -48.55 -30.81 1.70
C ILE A 1095 -48.66 -30.58 3.20
N ILE A 1096 -47.68 -29.91 3.78
CA ILE A 1096 -47.67 -29.52 5.19
C ILE A 1096 -47.96 -28.03 5.24
N LYS A 1097 -48.99 -27.64 6.00
CA LYS A 1097 -49.20 -26.25 6.40
C LYS A 1097 -48.75 -26.11 7.84
N ILE A 1098 -47.80 -25.22 8.06
CA ILE A 1098 -47.45 -24.70 9.38
C ILE A 1098 -48.22 -23.39 9.51
N TYR A 1099 -48.83 -23.18 10.67
CA TYR A 1099 -49.41 -21.91 11.09
C TYR A 1099 -48.56 -21.41 12.26
N ASP A 1100 -48.47 -20.08 12.37
CA ASP A 1100 -47.71 -19.34 13.38
C ASP A 1100 -48.50 -19.29 14.70
#